data_AF-A0A916MHH2-F1
#
_entry.id   AF-A0A916MHH2-F1
#
_cell.length_a   1.000
_cell.length_b   1.000
_cell.length_c   1.000
_cell.angle_alpha   90.00
_cell.angle_beta   90.00
_cell.angle_gamma   90.00
#
_symmetry.space_group_name_H-M   'P 1'
#
loop_
_entity.id
_entity.type
_entity.pdbx_description
1 polymer ?
#
loop_
_entity_poly.entity_id
_entity_poly.type
_entity_poly.pdbx_seq_one_letter_code
_entity_poly.pdbx_strand_id
1 'polypeptide(L)'
;MKRGTILSFILAGAASLALLAPASARAEAGKLDNAGCLECHDSSKKKIEVPGKDDEKRTLAHINAGKFGKGIHGEMQCVACHKEITDSKANHAKAKDIKPANCVDCHQALWETARQQQGADEKNRLGLVVRNIEAYKSSFHAKPDKDDPSRPMATCEDCHSSHEFNVPPKGSERRTAWHKTIPDTCGAKCHEDQLEAFAASVHGEELIDKGNMKSAVCTDCHTSHNIAGTASETFKLANVNACGSCHDKQLKSFADTYHGQVNRLGYAYAAKCADCHESHKILPADHPKSTINPKNRLKTCSKCHSDKKPGMHDATPGFVTFGPHANTHDFEKYPQMWIASKFMVALLIFVFAFFWAHSGLWYYREWQDRKAGKPHARIDTRGMNLDENRQHFRRFHWGWRLGHLVFALVTMTLVLTGTTALYAESAWAPVVAKALGGPKMLGLIHRVCAALFVGIFLIHFVYVMQKLLRDRSFRWFGPDSLIPNWKDFADCWGMFKWFVGRGPKPLFDRWAYFEKFDYWAVFWGVNIIGWSGLMLAFPHVTAKYLPGWVFNVGTLIHGEEAFLAAVFLFTVHFFNNHFRPDKLPPPDVVMFTGTQSLREFRHDHPAHYQRMVDSGELSKYLVEAPSPAMTRGSKILGLTLIAVGLILLVLVGIGFFSG
;
A
#
# COMPACT_ATOMS: atom_id res chain seq x y z
N MET A 1 19.22 -17.62 5.73
CA MET A 1 20.46 -17.87 6.50
C MET A 1 20.35 -19.22 7.18
N LYS A 2 21.23 -20.16 6.85
CA LYS A 2 21.40 -21.49 7.49
C LYS A 2 22.80 -21.52 8.12
N ARG A 3 22.96 -22.06 9.35
CA ARG A 3 24.09 -22.89 9.87
C ARG A 3 24.14 -22.91 11.41
N GLY A 4 24.59 -24.06 11.96
CA GLY A 4 24.97 -24.31 13.37
C GLY A 4 24.28 -25.57 13.92
N THR A 5 24.72 -26.80 13.66
CA THR A 5 25.86 -27.58 14.24
C THR A 5 25.62 -27.97 15.70
N ILE A 6 25.07 -29.17 15.97
CA ILE A 6 25.72 -30.44 16.41
C ILE A 6 26.41 -30.36 17.78
N LEU A 7 25.89 -31.11 18.76
CA LEU A 7 26.69 -31.81 19.76
C LEU A 7 26.04 -33.16 20.08
N SER A 8 26.84 -34.23 19.97
CA SER A 8 26.49 -35.62 20.23
C SER A 8 26.74 -35.98 21.70
N PHE A 9 25.88 -36.84 22.28
CA PHE A 9 26.27 -37.76 23.35
C PHE A 9 25.68 -39.14 23.07
N ILE A 10 26.57 -40.13 23.06
CA ILE A 10 26.35 -41.56 22.94
C ILE A 10 26.00 -42.11 24.32
N LEU A 11 24.98 -42.96 24.44
CA LEU A 11 25.05 -44.13 25.31
C LEU A 11 24.03 -45.20 24.91
N ALA A 12 24.50 -46.43 25.00
CA ALA A 12 23.93 -47.67 24.48
C ALA A 12 22.68 -48.13 25.23
N GLY A 13 21.79 -48.83 24.51
CA GLY A 13 20.70 -49.62 25.07
C GLY A 13 20.22 -50.63 24.04
N ALA A 14 20.42 -51.90 24.35
CA ALA A 14 20.34 -53.04 23.45
C ALA A 14 18.91 -53.49 23.10
N ALA A 15 18.81 -54.16 21.96
CA ALA A 15 17.91 -55.26 21.62
C ALA A 15 16.39 -55.06 21.75
N SER A 16 15.72 -55.04 20.58
CA SER A 16 14.62 -55.98 20.27
C SER A 16 14.26 -55.84 18.78
N LEU A 17 14.70 -56.80 17.97
CA LEU A 17 14.10 -57.04 16.65
C LEU A 17 12.71 -57.65 16.89
N ALA A 18 11.68 -56.86 16.67
CA ALA A 18 10.33 -57.36 16.42
C ALA A 18 9.97 -57.01 14.98
N LEU A 19 10.09 -58.02 14.10
CA LEU A 19 9.44 -58.05 12.80
C LEU A 19 7.92 -57.97 13.02
N LEU A 20 7.35 -56.78 12.96
CA LEU A 20 5.91 -56.62 12.76
C LEU A 20 5.63 -56.85 11.28
N ALA A 21 5.34 -58.11 10.96
CA ALA A 21 4.62 -58.45 9.73
C ALA A 21 3.29 -57.66 9.69
N PRO A 22 2.86 -57.13 8.54
CA PRO A 22 1.52 -56.62 8.42
C PRO A 22 0.57 -57.79 8.62
N ALA A 23 -0.32 -57.69 9.61
CA ALA A 23 -1.43 -58.61 9.76
C ALA A 23 -2.35 -58.44 8.55
N SER A 24 -2.09 -59.21 7.49
CA SER A 24 -3.06 -59.51 6.45
C SER A 24 -4.22 -60.24 7.11
N ALA A 25 -5.29 -59.50 7.40
CA ALA A 25 -6.56 -60.07 7.81
C ALA A 25 -7.04 -61.02 6.70
N ARG A 26 -7.03 -62.32 7.01
CA ARG A 26 -7.54 -63.38 6.17
C ARG A 26 -9.06 -63.23 6.07
N ALA A 27 -9.59 -63.28 4.85
CA ALA A 27 -11.00 -63.09 4.55
C ALA A 27 -11.90 -64.08 5.32
N GLU A 28 -12.93 -63.54 5.99
CA GLU A 28 -14.13 -64.30 6.39
C GLU A 28 -14.98 -64.56 5.13
N ALA A 29 -15.35 -65.81 4.90
CA ALA A 29 -16.29 -66.18 3.84
C ALA A 29 -17.68 -65.59 4.14
N GLY A 30 -18.22 -64.78 3.21
CA GLY A 30 -19.59 -64.26 3.25
C GLY A 30 -19.73 -62.72 3.26
N LYS A 31 -18.63 -61.96 3.30
CA LYS A 31 -18.65 -60.49 3.10
C LYS A 31 -18.32 -60.15 1.64
N LEU A 32 -19.14 -59.27 1.05
CA LEU A 32 -18.84 -58.62 -0.23
C LEU A 32 -17.44 -58.00 -0.21
N ASP A 33 -16.64 -58.29 -1.23
CA ASP A 33 -15.27 -57.80 -1.39
C ASP A 33 -15.07 -57.08 -2.73
N ASN A 34 -13.90 -56.45 -2.89
CA ASN A 34 -13.55 -55.76 -4.13
C ASN A 34 -13.55 -56.70 -5.34
N ALA A 35 -13.13 -57.95 -5.17
CA ALA A 35 -13.06 -58.91 -6.26
C ALA A 35 -14.45 -59.20 -6.84
N GLY A 36 -15.44 -59.46 -5.98
CA GLY A 36 -16.82 -59.68 -6.38
C GLY A 36 -17.45 -58.45 -7.05
N CYS A 37 -17.14 -57.24 -6.59
CA CYS A 37 -17.64 -56.02 -7.22
C CYS A 37 -17.01 -55.79 -8.61
N LEU A 38 -15.70 -56.01 -8.74
CA LEU A 38 -14.92 -55.80 -9.96
C LEU A 38 -15.17 -56.89 -11.02
N GLU A 39 -15.88 -57.97 -10.70
CA GLU A 39 -16.34 -58.93 -11.70
C GLU A 39 -17.21 -58.28 -12.78
N CYS A 40 -18.08 -57.37 -12.37
CA CYS A 40 -18.99 -56.63 -13.26
C CYS A 40 -18.54 -55.19 -13.49
N HIS A 41 -17.91 -54.55 -12.49
CA HIS A 41 -17.60 -53.11 -12.54
C HIS A 41 -16.21 -52.76 -13.08
N ASP A 42 -15.31 -53.72 -13.36
CA ASP A 42 -14.00 -53.37 -13.92
C ASP A 42 -14.11 -52.88 -15.39
N SER A 43 -13.59 -51.68 -15.64
CA SER A 43 -13.46 -51.08 -16.98
C SER A 43 -12.70 -51.93 -18.00
N SER A 44 -11.86 -52.88 -17.56
CA SER A 44 -11.15 -53.81 -18.45
C SER A 44 -12.04 -54.92 -19.02
N LYS A 45 -13.23 -55.14 -18.44
CA LYS A 45 -14.16 -56.20 -18.82
C LYS A 45 -15.23 -55.71 -19.82
N LYS A 46 -15.99 -56.64 -20.39
CA LYS A 46 -17.04 -56.32 -21.38
C LYS A 46 -18.06 -55.34 -20.80
N LYS A 47 -18.48 -54.37 -21.62
CA LYS A 47 -19.55 -53.43 -21.27
C LYS A 47 -20.84 -54.19 -21.00
N ILE A 48 -21.33 -54.08 -19.77
CA ILE A 48 -22.63 -54.61 -19.36
C ILE A 48 -23.67 -53.49 -19.53
N GLU A 49 -24.78 -53.78 -20.19
CA GLU A 49 -25.93 -52.87 -20.26
C GLU A 49 -26.89 -53.15 -19.11
N VAL A 50 -27.37 -52.10 -18.47
CA VAL A 50 -28.34 -52.16 -17.38
C VAL A 50 -29.50 -51.20 -17.66
N PRO A 51 -30.69 -51.43 -17.08
CA PRO A 51 -31.80 -50.48 -17.19
C PRO A 51 -31.44 -49.09 -16.64
N GLY A 52 -31.76 -48.05 -17.41
CA GLY A 52 -31.59 -46.64 -17.09
C GLY A 52 -32.88 -45.99 -16.57
N LYS A 53 -32.91 -44.65 -16.54
CA LYS A 53 -34.18 -43.92 -16.38
C LYS A 53 -35.02 -44.17 -17.64
N ASP A 54 -36.33 -44.35 -17.47
CA ASP A 54 -37.30 -44.51 -18.55
C ASP A 54 -37.07 -45.73 -19.48
N ASP A 55 -36.56 -46.84 -18.93
CA ASP A 55 -36.25 -48.11 -19.63
C ASP A 55 -35.21 -48.03 -20.77
N GLU A 56 -34.50 -46.90 -20.89
CA GLU A 56 -33.35 -46.81 -21.81
C GLU A 56 -32.19 -47.67 -21.30
N LYS A 57 -31.55 -48.43 -22.19
CA LYS A 57 -30.35 -49.19 -21.82
C LYS A 57 -29.20 -48.22 -21.58
N ARG A 58 -28.63 -48.24 -20.38
CA ARG A 58 -27.40 -47.51 -20.05
C ARG A 58 -26.25 -48.46 -19.80
N THR A 59 -25.03 -48.03 -20.08
CA THR A 59 -23.84 -48.80 -19.72
C THR A 59 -23.68 -48.81 -18.19
N LEU A 60 -23.31 -49.96 -17.63
CA LEU A 60 -22.93 -50.09 -16.22
C LEU A 60 -21.76 -49.16 -15.90
N ALA A 61 -21.83 -48.51 -14.74
CA ALA A 61 -20.76 -47.64 -14.27
C ALA A 61 -19.50 -48.47 -14.02
N HIS A 62 -18.40 -48.12 -14.70
CA HIS A 62 -17.15 -48.86 -14.62
C HIS A 62 -16.11 -48.14 -13.76
N ILE A 63 -15.23 -48.94 -13.15
CA ILE A 63 -14.13 -48.52 -12.30
C ILE A 63 -12.85 -49.05 -12.92
N ASN A 64 -11.82 -48.22 -13.03
CA ASN A 64 -10.50 -48.68 -13.37
C ASN A 64 -9.79 -49.17 -12.10
N ALA A 65 -9.76 -50.48 -11.88
CA ALA A 65 -9.18 -51.08 -10.68
C ALA A 65 -7.71 -50.65 -10.46
N GLY A 66 -6.93 -50.57 -11.54
CA GLY A 66 -5.52 -50.16 -11.48
C GLY A 66 -5.33 -48.68 -11.10
N LYS A 67 -6.27 -47.80 -11.42
CA LYS A 67 -6.26 -46.39 -11.00
C LYS A 67 -6.84 -46.20 -9.60
N PHE A 68 -7.92 -46.91 -9.25
CA PHE A 68 -8.50 -46.93 -7.91
C PHE A 68 -7.45 -47.36 -6.88
N GLY A 69 -6.73 -48.47 -7.14
CA GLY A 69 -5.68 -48.97 -6.25
C GLY A 69 -4.49 -48.00 -6.06
N LYS A 70 -4.33 -47.02 -6.94
CA LYS A 70 -3.33 -45.94 -6.82
C LYS A 70 -3.86 -44.69 -6.10
N GLY A 71 -5.17 -44.64 -5.82
CA GLY A 71 -5.83 -43.55 -5.10
C GLY A 71 -5.60 -43.64 -3.60
N ILE A 72 -5.99 -42.59 -2.86
CA ILE A 72 -5.78 -42.57 -1.40
C ILE A 72 -6.68 -43.56 -0.63
N HIS A 73 -7.76 -44.00 -1.26
CA HIS A 73 -8.68 -45.01 -0.75
C HIS A 73 -8.45 -46.39 -1.39
N GLY A 74 -7.33 -46.60 -2.11
CA GLY A 74 -7.09 -47.80 -2.91
C GLY A 74 -7.04 -49.11 -2.11
N GLU A 75 -6.81 -49.03 -0.80
CA GLU A 75 -6.82 -50.18 0.13
C GLU A 75 -8.21 -50.46 0.74
N MET A 76 -9.20 -49.59 0.52
CA MET A 76 -10.55 -49.76 1.07
C MET A 76 -11.36 -50.78 0.26
N GLN A 77 -12.25 -51.50 0.96
CA GLN A 77 -13.27 -52.32 0.30
C GLN A 77 -14.39 -51.43 -0.28
N CYS A 78 -14.97 -51.80 -1.43
CA CYS A 78 -16.05 -51.06 -2.09
C CYS A 78 -17.21 -50.84 -1.13
N VAL A 79 -17.57 -51.86 -0.35
CA VAL A 79 -18.64 -51.81 0.67
C VAL A 79 -18.33 -50.95 1.89
N ALA A 80 -17.08 -50.50 2.07
CA ALA A 80 -16.76 -49.51 3.09
C ALA A 80 -17.33 -48.12 2.73
N CYS A 81 -17.46 -47.83 1.42
CA CYS A 81 -18.11 -46.63 0.90
C CYS A 81 -19.57 -46.91 0.53
N HIS A 82 -19.82 -47.99 -0.22
CA HIS A 82 -21.14 -48.44 -0.65
C HIS A 82 -21.86 -49.28 0.41
N LYS A 83 -22.04 -48.71 1.61
CA LYS A 83 -22.63 -49.41 2.76
C LYS A 83 -24.10 -49.80 2.52
N GLU A 84 -24.76 -49.14 1.56
CA GLU A 84 -26.12 -49.43 1.16
C GLU A 84 -26.25 -50.73 0.35
N ILE A 85 -25.15 -51.25 -0.21
CA ILE A 85 -25.17 -52.45 -1.05
C ILE A 85 -25.00 -53.70 -0.17
N THR A 86 -25.94 -54.63 -0.27
CA THR A 86 -25.96 -55.85 0.56
C THR A 86 -25.75 -57.16 -0.21
N ASP A 87 -25.78 -57.13 -1.56
CA ASP A 87 -25.40 -58.26 -2.41
C ASP A 87 -24.63 -57.82 -3.67
N SER A 88 -24.10 -58.77 -4.45
CA SER A 88 -23.38 -58.54 -5.72
C SER A 88 -24.17 -59.05 -6.94
N LYS A 89 -25.50 -58.98 -6.89
CA LYS A 89 -26.38 -59.43 -7.98
C LYS A 89 -26.68 -58.29 -8.96
N ALA A 90 -27.19 -58.63 -10.15
CA ALA A 90 -27.40 -57.70 -11.27
C ALA A 90 -28.14 -56.39 -10.93
N ASN A 91 -29.04 -56.40 -9.93
CA ASN A 91 -29.81 -55.22 -9.51
C ASN A 91 -29.39 -54.62 -8.15
N HIS A 92 -28.41 -55.21 -7.46
CA HIS A 92 -27.98 -54.87 -6.09
C HIS A 92 -29.13 -54.69 -5.09
N ALA A 93 -29.24 -55.58 -4.10
CA ALA A 93 -30.09 -55.35 -2.95
C ALA A 93 -29.59 -54.12 -2.17
N LYS A 94 -30.51 -53.17 -1.89
CA LYS A 94 -30.22 -51.97 -1.10
C LYS A 94 -30.72 -52.13 0.33
N ALA A 95 -29.86 -51.84 1.29
CA ALA A 95 -30.24 -51.72 2.70
C ALA A 95 -31.24 -50.57 2.86
N LYS A 96 -32.32 -50.83 3.61
CA LYS A 96 -33.25 -49.77 4.03
C LYS A 96 -32.52 -48.85 5.02
N ASP A 97 -32.77 -47.55 4.89
CA ASP A 97 -32.28 -46.49 5.80
C ASP A 97 -30.78 -46.18 5.79
N ILE A 98 -30.00 -46.78 4.87
CA ILE A 98 -28.60 -46.38 4.64
C ILE A 98 -28.54 -45.40 3.47
N LYS A 99 -28.04 -44.19 3.74
CA LYS A 99 -27.81 -43.17 2.71
C LYS A 99 -26.60 -43.56 1.83
N PRO A 100 -26.59 -43.16 0.54
CA PRO A 100 -25.45 -43.36 -0.34
C PRO A 100 -24.14 -42.76 0.21
N ALA A 101 -23.01 -43.27 -0.27
CA ALA A 101 -21.68 -42.81 0.11
C ALA A 101 -21.54 -41.27 0.08
N ASN A 102 -21.16 -40.68 1.22
CA ASN A 102 -20.93 -39.24 1.33
C ASN A 102 -19.52 -38.97 1.90
N CYS A 103 -18.71 -38.23 1.14
CA CYS A 103 -17.32 -37.93 1.52
C CYS A 103 -17.25 -37.10 2.82
N VAL A 104 -18.16 -36.14 2.98
CA VAL A 104 -18.17 -35.21 4.13
C VAL A 104 -18.48 -35.95 5.41
N ASP A 105 -19.58 -36.69 5.42
CA ASP A 105 -20.05 -37.41 6.62
C ASP A 105 -19.00 -38.43 7.09
N CYS A 106 -18.40 -39.17 6.15
CA CYS A 106 -17.37 -40.16 6.47
C CYS A 106 -16.10 -39.51 7.04
N HIS A 107 -15.56 -38.48 6.38
CA HIS A 107 -14.34 -37.83 6.85
C HIS A 107 -14.53 -37.07 8.18
N GLN A 108 -15.73 -36.51 8.43
CA GLN A 108 -16.06 -35.88 9.70
C GLN A 108 -16.14 -36.91 10.83
N ALA A 109 -16.84 -38.02 10.64
CA ALA A 109 -16.93 -39.09 11.65
C ALA A 109 -15.57 -39.71 11.98
N LEU A 110 -14.72 -39.94 10.97
CA LEU A 110 -13.35 -40.40 11.16
C LEU A 110 -12.52 -39.39 11.96
N TRP A 111 -12.71 -38.10 11.70
CA TRP A 111 -11.98 -37.04 12.39
C TRP A 111 -12.38 -36.89 13.85
N GLU A 112 -13.68 -36.95 14.15
CA GLU A 112 -14.19 -36.95 15.53
C GLU A 112 -13.62 -38.12 16.33
N THR A 113 -13.64 -39.32 15.75
CA THR A 113 -13.06 -40.52 16.35
C THR A 113 -11.55 -40.34 16.61
N ALA A 114 -10.81 -39.83 15.63
CA ALA A 114 -9.37 -39.59 15.76
C ALA A 114 -9.05 -38.56 16.86
N ARG A 115 -9.87 -37.50 16.99
CA ARG A 115 -9.72 -36.48 18.04
C ARG A 115 -9.94 -37.03 19.44
N GLN A 116 -10.88 -37.95 19.60
CA GLN A 116 -11.19 -38.58 20.89
C GLN A 116 -10.06 -39.51 21.36
N GLN A 117 -9.28 -40.08 20.45
CA GLN A 117 -8.21 -41.07 20.77
C GLN A 117 -6.83 -40.45 21.11
N GLN A 118 -6.77 -39.17 21.51
CA GLN A 118 -5.54 -38.44 21.96
C GLN A 118 -4.28 -38.63 21.08
N GLY A 119 -4.42 -38.51 19.76
CA GLY A 119 -3.28 -38.52 18.82
C GLY A 119 -3.51 -37.73 17.52
N ALA A 120 -4.63 -36.98 17.41
CA ALA A 120 -4.97 -36.24 16.20
C ALA A 120 -4.17 -34.93 16.09
N ASP A 121 -3.05 -34.96 15.38
CA ASP A 121 -2.44 -33.74 14.86
C ASP A 121 -3.32 -33.19 13.72
N GLU A 122 -3.72 -31.92 13.80
CA GLU A 122 -4.40 -31.20 12.74
C GLU A 122 -3.60 -31.16 11.42
N LYS A 123 -2.31 -31.49 11.45
CA LYS A 123 -1.44 -31.62 10.28
C LYS A 123 -1.50 -33.00 9.62
N ASN A 124 -2.13 -33.99 10.23
CA ASN A 124 -2.35 -35.29 9.61
C ASN A 124 -3.32 -35.16 8.43
N ARG A 125 -3.21 -36.06 7.45
CA ARG A 125 -3.94 -35.99 6.17
C ARG A 125 -5.46 -35.86 6.35
N LEU A 126 -6.02 -36.53 7.35
CA LEU A 126 -7.45 -36.46 7.69
C LEU A 126 -7.88 -35.07 8.17
N GLY A 127 -7.10 -34.41 9.04
CA GLY A 127 -7.36 -33.05 9.50
C GLY A 127 -7.32 -32.02 8.36
N LEU A 128 -6.42 -32.20 7.38
CA LEU A 128 -6.39 -31.37 6.16
C LEU A 128 -7.67 -31.54 5.31
N VAL A 129 -8.15 -32.77 5.13
CA VAL A 129 -9.38 -33.04 4.36
C VAL A 129 -10.57 -32.36 5.03
N VAL A 130 -10.71 -32.46 6.35
CA VAL A 130 -11.80 -31.81 7.10
C VAL A 130 -11.71 -30.28 6.98
N ARG A 131 -10.52 -29.68 7.04
CA ARG A 131 -10.35 -28.25 6.76
C ARG A 131 -10.77 -27.87 5.34
N ASN A 132 -10.45 -28.68 4.35
CA ASN A 132 -10.87 -28.43 2.97
C ASN A 132 -12.39 -28.58 2.81
N ILE A 133 -13.03 -29.50 3.53
CA ILE A 133 -14.48 -29.64 3.59
C ILE A 133 -15.11 -28.37 4.15
N GLU A 134 -14.61 -27.86 5.27
CA GLU A 134 -15.13 -26.62 5.86
C GLU A 134 -14.90 -25.41 4.96
N ALA A 135 -13.73 -25.32 4.32
CA ALA A 135 -13.45 -24.31 3.31
C ALA A 135 -14.45 -24.38 2.14
N TYR A 136 -14.72 -25.59 1.62
CA TYR A 136 -15.69 -25.81 0.54
C TYR A 136 -17.09 -25.39 0.95
N LYS A 137 -17.56 -25.76 2.15
CA LYS A 137 -18.88 -25.35 2.65
C LYS A 137 -19.04 -23.82 2.72
N SER A 138 -17.95 -23.08 2.94
CA SER A 138 -17.96 -21.61 2.94
C SER A 138 -17.80 -20.99 1.54
N SER A 139 -17.51 -21.80 0.52
CA SER A 139 -17.26 -21.34 -0.84
C SER A 139 -18.54 -20.96 -1.59
N PHE A 140 -18.38 -20.26 -2.71
CA PHE A 140 -19.45 -19.94 -3.62
C PHE A 140 -20.08 -21.20 -4.24
N HIS A 141 -19.30 -22.25 -4.48
CA HIS A 141 -19.78 -23.50 -5.10
C HIS A 141 -20.66 -24.35 -4.17
N ALA A 142 -20.55 -24.18 -2.84
CA ALA A 142 -21.42 -24.86 -1.90
C ALA A 142 -22.79 -24.19 -1.71
N LYS A 143 -23.02 -23.02 -2.34
CA LYS A 143 -24.33 -22.38 -2.31
C LYS A 143 -25.35 -23.22 -3.08
N PRO A 144 -26.66 -23.16 -2.71
CA PRO A 144 -27.71 -23.83 -3.44
C PRO A 144 -27.68 -23.45 -4.93
N ASP A 145 -27.83 -24.47 -5.78
CA ASP A 145 -27.96 -24.27 -7.21
C ASP A 145 -29.25 -23.50 -7.52
N LYS A 146 -29.22 -22.70 -8.60
CA LYS A 146 -30.36 -21.85 -8.97
C LYS A 146 -31.50 -22.65 -9.56
N ASP A 147 -31.19 -23.70 -10.32
CA ASP A 147 -32.17 -24.51 -11.03
C ASP A 147 -32.66 -25.67 -10.15
N ASP A 148 -31.80 -26.17 -9.25
CA ASP A 148 -32.15 -27.15 -8.22
C ASP A 148 -31.63 -26.73 -6.83
N PRO A 149 -32.41 -25.99 -6.04
CA PRO A 149 -32.01 -25.56 -4.70
C PRO A 149 -31.73 -26.70 -3.70
N SER A 150 -32.08 -27.95 -4.04
CA SER A 150 -31.83 -29.12 -3.18
C SER A 150 -30.37 -29.59 -3.19
N ARG A 151 -29.56 -29.10 -4.14
CA ARG A 151 -28.14 -29.46 -4.29
C ARG A 151 -27.24 -28.20 -4.36
N PRO A 152 -25.96 -28.31 -4.00
CA PRO A 152 -25.00 -27.22 -4.23
C PRO A 152 -24.69 -27.05 -5.73
N MET A 153 -24.18 -25.88 -6.11
CA MET A 153 -23.78 -25.59 -7.50
C MET A 153 -22.71 -26.56 -8.05
N ALA A 154 -21.75 -26.97 -7.23
CA ALA A 154 -20.78 -28.02 -7.57
C ALA A 154 -20.40 -28.81 -6.35
N THR A 155 -20.31 -30.13 -6.48
CA THR A 155 -19.98 -31.08 -5.41
C THR A 155 -18.51 -31.53 -5.48
N CYS A 156 -18.08 -32.32 -4.50
CA CYS A 156 -16.73 -32.89 -4.49
C CYS A 156 -16.44 -33.73 -5.73
N GLU A 157 -17.44 -34.46 -6.25
CA GLU A 157 -17.28 -35.37 -7.40
C GLU A 157 -17.24 -34.66 -8.75
N ASP A 158 -17.70 -33.41 -8.80
CA ASP A 158 -17.56 -32.56 -9.99
C ASP A 158 -16.11 -32.14 -10.22
N CYS A 159 -15.30 -32.08 -9.15
CA CYS A 159 -13.90 -31.67 -9.19
C CYS A 159 -12.90 -32.81 -8.95
N HIS A 160 -13.30 -33.85 -8.19
CA HIS A 160 -12.47 -35.01 -7.87
C HIS A 160 -13.14 -36.28 -8.35
N SER A 161 -12.37 -37.19 -8.94
CA SER A 161 -12.91 -38.52 -9.27
C SER A 161 -13.20 -39.32 -8.00
N SER A 162 -14.47 -39.73 -7.82
CA SER A 162 -14.95 -40.52 -6.67
C SER A 162 -14.26 -41.89 -6.53
N HIS A 163 -13.78 -42.48 -7.64
CA HIS A 163 -13.12 -43.79 -7.65
C HIS A 163 -11.62 -43.75 -7.99
N GLU A 164 -11.03 -42.60 -8.29
CA GLU A 164 -9.57 -42.51 -8.49
C GLU A 164 -8.88 -41.68 -7.44
N PHE A 165 -9.58 -40.69 -6.85
CA PHE A 165 -9.13 -39.69 -5.88
C PHE A 165 -7.61 -39.65 -5.68
N ASN A 166 -6.91 -39.09 -6.69
CA ASN A 166 -5.46 -39.16 -6.80
C ASN A 166 -4.82 -37.77 -6.80
N VAL A 167 -4.90 -37.07 -5.69
CA VAL A 167 -4.20 -35.79 -5.52
C VAL A 167 -2.71 -36.08 -5.28
N PRO A 168 -1.80 -35.78 -6.22
CA PRO A 168 -0.41 -36.16 -6.08
C PRO A 168 0.31 -35.30 -5.02
N PRO A 169 1.35 -35.82 -4.35
CA PRO A 169 2.15 -35.05 -3.40
C PRO A 169 2.73 -33.78 -4.03
N LYS A 170 2.78 -32.68 -3.26
CA LYS A 170 3.40 -31.43 -3.72
C LYS A 170 4.86 -31.67 -4.10
N GLY A 171 5.31 -31.04 -5.18
CA GLY A 171 6.69 -31.16 -5.68
C GLY A 171 6.99 -32.42 -6.49
N SER A 172 6.02 -33.33 -6.67
CA SER A 172 6.18 -34.49 -7.58
C SER A 172 5.90 -34.12 -9.04
N GLU A 173 6.55 -34.78 -9.98
CA GLU A 173 6.25 -34.63 -11.42
C GLU A 173 4.78 -34.95 -11.74
N ARG A 174 4.20 -35.91 -11.00
CA ARG A 174 2.78 -36.24 -11.12
C ARG A 174 1.87 -35.07 -10.72
N ARG A 175 2.27 -34.25 -9.74
CA ARG A 175 1.53 -33.04 -9.35
C ARG A 175 1.56 -31.99 -10.45
N THR A 176 2.69 -31.88 -11.14
CA THR A 176 2.86 -31.02 -12.31
C THR A 176 1.94 -31.46 -13.44
N ALA A 177 1.92 -32.74 -13.78
CA ALA A 177 0.99 -33.26 -14.80
C ALA A 177 -0.49 -33.05 -14.41
N TRP A 178 -0.85 -33.27 -13.15
CA TRP A 178 -2.18 -32.99 -12.63
C TRP A 178 -2.56 -31.51 -12.69
N HIS A 179 -1.60 -30.60 -12.51
CA HIS A 179 -1.86 -29.16 -12.59
C HIS A 179 -2.32 -28.73 -14.00
N LYS A 180 -1.82 -29.39 -15.07
CA LYS A 180 -2.27 -29.14 -16.45
C LYS A 180 -3.74 -29.47 -16.69
N THR A 181 -4.32 -30.38 -15.92
CA THR A 181 -5.70 -30.82 -16.11
C THR A 181 -6.73 -29.96 -15.36
N ILE A 182 -6.27 -28.97 -14.59
CA ILE A 182 -7.15 -28.10 -13.80
C ILE A 182 -8.10 -27.27 -14.67
N PRO A 183 -7.66 -26.64 -15.79
CA PRO A 183 -8.58 -25.93 -16.69
C PRO A 183 -9.74 -26.80 -17.15
N ASP A 184 -9.48 -28.03 -17.60
CA ASP A 184 -10.52 -28.97 -18.02
C ASP A 184 -11.43 -29.36 -16.86
N THR A 185 -10.88 -29.54 -15.65
CA THR A 185 -11.65 -29.88 -14.45
C THR A 185 -12.69 -28.80 -14.12
N CYS A 186 -12.33 -27.52 -14.25
CA CYS A 186 -13.24 -26.42 -14.00
C CYS A 186 -14.17 -26.14 -15.19
N GLY A 187 -13.62 -26.27 -16.40
CA GLY A 187 -14.20 -25.73 -17.63
C GLY A 187 -15.10 -26.69 -18.39
N ALA A 188 -14.73 -27.97 -18.49
CA ALA A 188 -15.34 -28.89 -19.45
C ALA A 188 -16.81 -29.25 -19.17
N LYS A 189 -17.33 -28.91 -17.99
CA LYS A 189 -18.74 -29.16 -17.62
C LYS A 189 -19.51 -27.92 -17.18
N CYS A 190 -18.83 -26.95 -16.58
CA CYS A 190 -19.50 -25.83 -15.88
C CYS A 190 -19.06 -24.44 -16.35
N HIS A 191 -17.85 -24.29 -16.90
CA HIS A 191 -17.24 -23.00 -17.24
C HIS A 191 -16.64 -23.02 -18.65
N GLU A 192 -17.40 -23.54 -19.62
CA GLU A 192 -16.95 -23.77 -20.99
C GLU A 192 -16.48 -22.47 -21.66
N ASP A 193 -17.26 -21.40 -21.54
CA ASP A 193 -16.90 -20.07 -22.07
C ASP A 193 -15.57 -19.56 -21.49
N GLN A 194 -15.34 -19.78 -20.18
CA GLN A 194 -14.12 -19.34 -19.53
C GLN A 194 -12.93 -20.21 -19.93
N LEU A 195 -13.14 -21.51 -20.16
CA LEU A 195 -12.12 -22.42 -20.68
C LEU A 195 -11.71 -22.04 -22.10
N GLU A 196 -12.67 -21.73 -22.98
CA GLU A 196 -12.40 -21.25 -24.34
C GLU A 196 -11.61 -19.94 -24.31
N ALA A 197 -12.03 -18.98 -23.49
CA ALA A 197 -11.34 -17.71 -23.31
C ALA A 197 -9.91 -17.89 -22.77
N PHE A 198 -9.74 -18.78 -21.79
CA PHE A 198 -8.44 -19.11 -21.20
C PHE A 198 -7.52 -19.78 -22.22
N ALA A 199 -8.01 -20.77 -22.97
CA ALA A 199 -7.22 -21.47 -23.99
C ALA A 199 -6.69 -20.49 -25.06
N ALA A 200 -7.48 -19.47 -25.41
CA ALA A 200 -7.07 -18.41 -26.34
C ALA A 200 -6.17 -17.31 -25.73
N SER A 201 -5.80 -17.42 -24.46
CA SER A 201 -4.97 -16.43 -23.75
C SER A 201 -3.49 -16.80 -23.77
N VAL A 202 -2.61 -15.87 -23.41
CA VAL A 202 -1.18 -16.14 -23.22
C VAL A 202 -0.92 -17.21 -22.16
N HIS A 203 -1.74 -17.27 -21.11
CA HIS A 203 -1.58 -18.30 -20.09
C HIS A 203 -2.01 -19.68 -20.61
N GLY A 204 -3.10 -19.73 -21.39
CA GLY A 204 -3.56 -20.95 -22.06
C GLY A 204 -2.56 -21.47 -23.07
N GLU A 205 -2.07 -20.60 -23.97
CA GLU A 205 -1.05 -20.94 -24.98
C GLU A 205 0.23 -21.48 -24.32
N GLU A 206 0.73 -20.80 -23.28
CA GLU A 206 1.91 -21.27 -22.56
C GLU A 206 1.67 -22.63 -21.88
N LEU A 207 0.52 -22.85 -21.26
CA LEU A 207 0.23 -24.09 -20.55
C LEU A 207 -0.08 -25.27 -21.49
N ILE A 208 -0.99 -25.07 -22.45
CA ILE A 208 -1.60 -26.09 -23.30
C ILE A 208 -0.67 -26.40 -24.47
N ASP A 209 -0.28 -25.38 -25.23
CA ASP A 209 0.45 -25.56 -26.48
C ASP A 209 1.95 -25.77 -26.23
N LYS A 210 2.53 -24.98 -25.32
CA LYS A 210 3.97 -25.04 -25.01
C LYS A 210 4.31 -25.92 -23.81
N GLY A 211 3.30 -26.35 -23.05
CA GLY A 211 3.51 -27.21 -21.88
C GLY A 211 4.25 -26.53 -20.71
N ASN A 212 4.30 -25.19 -20.68
CA ASN A 212 4.96 -24.39 -19.67
C ASN A 212 4.19 -24.40 -18.35
N MET A 213 4.71 -25.19 -17.41
CA MET A 213 4.10 -25.44 -16.10
C MET A 213 4.16 -24.25 -15.13
N LYS A 214 4.85 -23.18 -15.50
CA LYS A 214 4.86 -21.94 -14.72
C LYS A 214 3.72 -21.01 -15.12
N SER A 215 2.98 -21.34 -16.18
CA SER A 215 1.79 -20.60 -16.58
C SER A 215 0.67 -20.79 -15.56
N ALA A 216 -0.13 -19.75 -15.35
CA ALA A 216 -1.22 -19.78 -14.39
C ALA A 216 -2.39 -20.65 -14.87
N VAL A 217 -3.04 -21.34 -13.93
CA VAL A 217 -4.30 -22.06 -14.12
C VAL A 217 -5.40 -21.48 -13.24
N CYS A 218 -6.63 -21.97 -13.40
CA CYS A 218 -7.82 -21.47 -12.69
C CYS A 218 -7.61 -21.33 -11.16
N THR A 219 -6.98 -22.32 -10.53
CA THR A 219 -6.78 -22.35 -9.08
C THR A 219 -5.76 -21.35 -8.56
N ASP A 220 -4.90 -20.80 -9.42
CA ASP A 220 -3.93 -19.77 -9.01
C ASP A 220 -4.62 -18.42 -8.80
N CYS A 221 -5.78 -18.21 -9.42
CA CYS A 221 -6.60 -17.01 -9.27
C CYS A 221 -7.85 -17.21 -8.39
N HIS A 222 -8.47 -18.40 -8.40
CA HIS A 222 -9.74 -18.67 -7.73
C HIS A 222 -9.65 -19.48 -6.43
N THR A 223 -8.48 -19.99 -6.06
CA THR A 223 -8.29 -21.05 -5.03
C THR A 223 -9.02 -22.35 -5.37
N SER A 224 -8.76 -23.45 -4.66
CA SER A 224 -9.35 -24.76 -4.99
C SER A 224 -10.59 -25.13 -4.16
N HIS A 225 -10.59 -24.80 -2.87
CA HIS A 225 -11.65 -25.22 -1.95
C HIS A 225 -12.36 -24.06 -1.25
N ASN A 226 -11.88 -22.82 -1.35
CA ASN A 226 -12.55 -21.64 -0.77
C ASN A 226 -12.85 -20.60 -1.85
N ILE A 227 -13.43 -21.05 -2.96
CA ILE A 227 -13.68 -20.21 -4.14
C ILE A 227 -14.68 -19.11 -3.76
N ALA A 228 -14.24 -17.86 -3.79
CA ALA A 228 -15.10 -16.71 -3.57
C ALA A 228 -15.82 -16.31 -4.88
N GLY A 229 -17.01 -15.73 -4.75
CA GLY A 229 -17.73 -15.19 -5.90
C GLY A 229 -17.00 -13.98 -6.49
N THR A 230 -16.91 -13.92 -7.82
CA THR A 230 -16.13 -12.90 -8.55
C THR A 230 -16.62 -11.46 -8.33
N ALA A 231 -17.89 -11.30 -7.96
CA ALA A 231 -18.48 -10.00 -7.64
C ALA A 231 -18.04 -9.46 -6.26
N SER A 232 -17.52 -10.30 -5.38
CA SER A 232 -17.13 -9.91 -4.02
C SER A 232 -15.89 -9.00 -4.02
N GLU A 233 -15.88 -8.01 -3.12
CA GLU A 233 -14.72 -7.12 -2.96
C GLU A 233 -13.48 -7.88 -2.49
N THR A 234 -13.67 -8.90 -1.64
CA THR A 234 -12.59 -9.77 -1.17
C THR A 234 -11.89 -10.49 -2.31
N PHE A 235 -12.65 -11.05 -3.25
CA PHE A 235 -12.08 -11.68 -4.45
C PHE A 235 -11.35 -10.67 -5.33
N LYS A 236 -11.99 -9.52 -5.63
CA LYS A 236 -11.39 -8.50 -6.51
C LYS A 236 -10.04 -8.00 -6.00
N LEU A 237 -9.91 -7.80 -4.68
CA LEU A 237 -8.65 -7.36 -4.07
C LEU A 237 -7.62 -8.49 -4.02
N ALA A 238 -8.04 -9.70 -3.66
CA ALA A 238 -7.14 -10.86 -3.64
C ALA A 238 -6.58 -11.17 -5.04
N ASN A 239 -7.38 -10.99 -6.10
CA ASN A 239 -6.97 -11.27 -7.47
C ASN A 239 -5.83 -10.36 -7.97
N VAL A 240 -5.76 -9.11 -7.49
CA VAL A 240 -4.62 -8.23 -7.78
C VAL A 240 -3.31 -8.85 -7.27
N ASN A 241 -3.32 -9.38 -6.04
CA ASN A 241 -2.17 -10.05 -5.45
C ASN A 241 -1.89 -11.41 -6.10
N ALA A 242 -2.91 -12.13 -6.56
CA ALA A 242 -2.74 -13.38 -7.30
C ALA A 242 -1.88 -13.17 -8.56
N CYS A 243 -2.14 -12.11 -9.34
CA CYS A 243 -1.31 -11.75 -10.48
C CYS A 243 0.14 -11.46 -10.06
N GLY A 244 0.33 -10.73 -8.96
CA GLY A 244 1.65 -10.35 -8.46
C GLY A 244 2.51 -11.50 -7.93
N SER A 245 1.92 -12.66 -7.63
CA SER A 245 2.68 -13.84 -7.22
C SER A 245 3.67 -14.33 -8.30
N CYS A 246 3.35 -14.08 -9.58
CA CYS A 246 4.24 -14.29 -10.72
C CYS A 246 4.73 -12.98 -11.35
N HIS A 247 3.95 -11.90 -11.28
CA HIS A 247 4.24 -10.59 -11.87
C HIS A 247 4.63 -9.51 -10.83
N ASP A 248 5.54 -9.84 -9.91
CA ASP A 248 5.94 -8.97 -8.79
C ASP A 248 6.37 -7.56 -9.24
N LYS A 249 7.16 -7.46 -10.32
CA LYS A 249 7.65 -6.17 -10.84
C LYS A 249 6.50 -5.29 -11.35
N GLN A 250 5.53 -5.89 -12.04
CA GLN A 250 4.35 -5.18 -12.55
C GLN A 250 3.41 -4.81 -11.42
N LEU A 251 3.26 -5.66 -10.40
CA LEU A 251 2.48 -5.35 -9.20
C LEU A 251 3.07 -4.14 -8.47
N LYS A 252 4.39 -4.09 -8.27
CA LYS A 252 5.07 -2.96 -7.62
C LYS A 252 4.81 -1.65 -8.35
N SER A 253 5.15 -1.59 -9.64
CA SER A 253 4.93 -0.37 -10.45
C SER A 253 3.45 0.02 -10.59
N PHE A 254 2.53 -0.94 -10.66
CA PHE A 254 1.10 -0.65 -10.66
C PHE A 254 0.63 -0.08 -9.34
N ALA A 255 1.17 -0.60 -8.23
CA ALA A 255 0.79 -0.19 -6.90
C ALA A 255 1.19 1.27 -6.57
N ASP A 256 2.19 1.81 -7.26
CA ASP A 256 2.60 3.22 -7.18
C ASP A 256 1.62 4.16 -7.91
N THR A 257 0.69 3.63 -8.71
CA THR A 257 -0.37 4.41 -9.35
C THR A 257 -1.54 4.63 -8.40
N TYR A 258 -2.36 5.67 -8.64
CA TYR A 258 -3.58 5.90 -7.88
C TYR A 258 -4.51 4.67 -7.84
N HIS A 259 -4.63 3.93 -8.95
CA HIS A 259 -5.43 2.71 -8.97
C HIS A 259 -4.90 1.65 -8.00
N GLY A 260 -3.58 1.47 -8.00
CA GLY A 260 -2.89 0.55 -7.12
C GLY A 260 -2.95 0.95 -5.65
N GLN A 261 -2.76 2.23 -5.35
CA GLN A 261 -2.86 2.79 -3.99
C GLN A 261 -4.25 2.54 -3.38
N VAL A 262 -5.32 2.78 -4.15
CA VAL A 262 -6.69 2.52 -3.68
C VAL A 262 -6.94 1.03 -3.40
N ASN A 263 -6.39 0.14 -4.24
CA ASN A 263 -6.48 -1.30 -4.01
C ASN A 263 -5.69 -1.72 -2.75
N ARG A 264 -4.49 -1.17 -2.53
CA ARG A 264 -3.68 -1.40 -1.30
C ARG A 264 -4.40 -0.94 -0.04
N LEU A 265 -5.13 0.18 -0.11
CA LEU A 265 -6.00 0.65 0.97
C LEU A 265 -7.23 -0.23 1.22
N GLY A 266 -7.45 -1.27 0.41
CA GLY A 266 -8.51 -2.27 0.61
C GLY A 266 -9.83 -1.95 -0.08
N TYR A 267 -9.82 -1.18 -1.17
CA TYR A 267 -11.03 -0.79 -1.90
C TYR A 267 -10.98 -1.25 -3.36
N ALA A 268 -11.96 -2.02 -3.84
CA ALA A 268 -11.89 -2.65 -5.16
C ALA A 268 -12.59 -1.86 -6.29
N TYR A 269 -13.09 -0.65 -6.00
CA TYR A 269 -13.76 0.20 -6.98
C TYR A 269 -12.79 0.93 -7.92
N ALA A 270 -11.48 0.92 -7.64
CA ALA A 270 -10.46 1.37 -8.57
C ALA A 270 -10.12 0.27 -9.59
N ALA A 271 -9.44 0.64 -10.68
CA ALA A 271 -9.02 -0.34 -11.67
C ALA A 271 -8.03 -1.35 -11.04
N LYS A 272 -8.06 -2.57 -11.55
CA LYS A 272 -7.27 -3.75 -11.17
C LYS A 272 -6.64 -4.32 -12.44
N CYS A 273 -5.76 -5.31 -12.30
CA CYS A 273 -5.07 -5.93 -13.44
C CYS A 273 -6.06 -6.40 -14.53
N ALA A 274 -7.10 -7.14 -14.12
CA ALA A 274 -8.10 -7.69 -15.03
C ALA A 274 -9.00 -6.62 -15.71
N ASP A 275 -9.15 -5.43 -15.13
CA ASP A 275 -9.92 -4.35 -15.78
C ASP A 275 -9.22 -3.83 -17.04
N CYS A 276 -7.88 -3.92 -17.06
CA CYS A 276 -7.06 -3.53 -18.20
C CYS A 276 -6.73 -4.73 -19.11
N HIS A 277 -6.38 -5.89 -18.53
CA HIS A 277 -5.85 -7.06 -19.25
C HIS A 277 -6.90 -8.13 -19.61
N GLU A 278 -8.14 -7.98 -19.16
CA GLU A 278 -9.16 -9.04 -19.07
C GLU A 278 -8.82 -10.13 -18.02
N SER A 279 -9.81 -10.92 -17.62
CA SER A 279 -9.65 -11.95 -16.58
C SER A 279 -9.16 -13.29 -17.14
N HIS A 280 -9.79 -13.78 -18.21
CA HIS A 280 -9.47 -15.10 -18.79
C HIS A 280 -8.85 -15.01 -20.18
N LYS A 281 -9.11 -13.93 -20.94
CA LYS A 281 -8.60 -13.75 -22.31
C LYS A 281 -7.46 -12.73 -22.36
N ILE A 282 -6.43 -12.96 -21.56
CA ILE A 282 -5.26 -12.08 -21.48
C ILE A 282 -4.41 -12.27 -22.74
N LEU A 283 -4.17 -11.18 -23.48
CA LEU A 283 -3.43 -11.20 -24.75
C LEU A 283 -2.15 -10.34 -24.66
N PRO A 284 -1.12 -10.62 -25.48
CA PRO A 284 0.09 -9.80 -25.56
C PRO A 284 -0.23 -8.33 -25.86
N ALA A 285 0.61 -7.41 -25.40
CA ALA A 285 0.36 -5.98 -25.53
C ALA A 285 0.34 -5.47 -26.99
N ASP A 286 1.08 -6.12 -27.88
CA ASP A 286 1.15 -5.83 -29.30
C ASP A 286 0.05 -6.53 -30.12
N HIS A 287 -0.64 -7.51 -29.55
CA HIS A 287 -1.71 -8.22 -30.24
C HIS A 287 -2.88 -7.28 -30.58
N PRO A 288 -3.40 -7.27 -31.82
CA PRO A 288 -4.43 -6.30 -32.26
C PRO A 288 -5.74 -6.33 -31.48
N LYS A 289 -6.12 -7.50 -30.94
CA LYS A 289 -7.33 -7.67 -30.11
C LYS A 289 -7.10 -7.41 -28.62
N SER A 290 -5.86 -7.19 -28.19
CA SER A 290 -5.56 -6.95 -26.77
C SER A 290 -6.17 -5.62 -26.31
N THR A 291 -6.82 -5.62 -25.16
CA THR A 291 -7.41 -4.43 -24.54
C THR A 291 -6.36 -3.38 -24.15
N ILE A 292 -5.12 -3.80 -23.91
CA ILE A 292 -4.00 -2.90 -23.62
C ILE A 292 -3.19 -2.50 -24.86
N ASN A 293 -3.60 -2.95 -26.05
CA ASN A 293 -2.96 -2.51 -27.29
C ASN A 293 -3.06 -0.98 -27.45
N PRO A 294 -2.01 -0.27 -27.91
CA PRO A 294 -2.05 1.16 -28.21
C PRO A 294 -3.34 1.65 -28.91
N LYS A 295 -3.87 0.88 -29.86
CA LYS A 295 -5.08 1.22 -30.61
C LYS A 295 -6.39 1.03 -29.81
N ASN A 296 -6.37 0.18 -28.78
CA ASN A 296 -7.55 -0.17 -27.98
C ASN A 296 -7.56 0.50 -26.58
N ARG A 297 -6.41 0.98 -26.11
CA ARG A 297 -6.23 1.54 -24.75
C ARG A 297 -7.25 2.61 -24.39
N LEU A 298 -7.56 3.53 -25.31
CA LEU A 298 -8.55 4.57 -25.07
C LEU A 298 -9.93 3.96 -24.73
N LYS A 299 -10.38 2.99 -25.54
CA LYS A 299 -11.63 2.26 -25.31
C LYS A 299 -11.62 1.52 -23.96
N THR A 300 -10.47 0.97 -23.57
CA THR A 300 -10.30 0.31 -22.28
C THR A 300 -10.43 1.30 -21.12
N CYS A 301 -9.77 2.46 -21.18
CA CYS A 301 -9.92 3.52 -20.20
C CYS A 301 -11.38 4.00 -20.10
N SER A 302 -12.05 4.20 -21.24
CA SER A 302 -13.45 4.66 -21.31
C SER A 302 -14.46 3.72 -20.66
N LYS A 303 -14.11 2.44 -20.41
CA LYS A 303 -14.98 1.53 -19.64
C LYS A 303 -15.23 2.07 -18.23
N CYS A 304 -14.28 2.79 -17.63
CA CYS A 304 -14.37 3.34 -16.29
C CYS A 304 -14.36 4.88 -16.26
N HIS A 305 -13.56 5.50 -17.13
CA HIS A 305 -13.50 6.94 -17.30
C HIS A 305 -14.54 7.39 -18.31
N SER A 306 -15.78 7.54 -17.83
CA SER A 306 -16.87 8.13 -18.60
C SER A 306 -17.76 9.01 -17.72
N ASP A 307 -18.22 10.14 -18.25
CA ASP A 307 -19.15 11.07 -17.58
C ASP A 307 -20.49 10.42 -17.23
N LYS A 308 -20.81 9.26 -17.83
CA LYS A 308 -21.98 8.44 -17.46
C LYS A 308 -21.86 7.82 -16.07
N LYS A 309 -20.65 7.74 -15.51
CA LYS A 309 -20.39 7.18 -14.17
C LYS A 309 -20.26 8.32 -13.16
N PRO A 310 -20.96 8.25 -12.00
CA PRO A 310 -20.89 9.30 -10.99
C PRO A 310 -19.46 9.60 -10.54
N GLY A 311 -19.05 10.87 -10.68
CA GLY A 311 -17.73 11.35 -10.26
C GLY A 311 -16.56 10.93 -11.16
N MET A 312 -16.84 10.42 -12.37
CA MET A 312 -15.83 10.14 -13.39
C MET A 312 -16.00 11.06 -14.60
N HIS A 313 -14.93 11.20 -15.38
CA HIS A 313 -14.90 11.98 -16.60
C HIS A 313 -14.46 11.13 -17.78
N ASP A 314 -14.87 11.53 -18.99
CA ASP A 314 -14.50 10.85 -20.23
C ASP A 314 -12.97 10.77 -20.42
N ALA A 315 -12.49 9.57 -20.76
CA ALA A 315 -11.10 9.39 -21.18
C ALA A 315 -10.84 10.11 -22.51
N THR A 316 -9.83 10.98 -22.52
CA THR A 316 -9.31 11.65 -23.71
C THR A 316 -8.09 10.91 -24.31
N PRO A 317 -7.71 11.19 -25.57
CA PRO A 317 -6.53 10.60 -26.19
C PRO A 317 -5.22 10.80 -25.42
N GLY A 318 -5.09 11.89 -24.65
CA GLY A 318 -3.92 12.14 -23.82
C GLY A 318 -3.65 11.00 -22.83
N PHE A 319 -4.68 10.33 -22.29
CA PHE A 319 -4.49 9.22 -21.36
C PHE A 319 -3.81 7.98 -21.98
N VAL A 320 -3.82 7.83 -23.31
CA VAL A 320 -3.33 6.60 -23.97
C VAL A 320 -1.85 6.35 -23.68
N THR A 321 -1.06 7.40 -23.47
CA THR A 321 0.37 7.28 -23.15
C THR A 321 0.67 7.24 -21.64
N PHE A 322 -0.35 7.25 -20.78
CA PHE A 322 -0.15 6.97 -19.36
C PHE A 322 0.41 5.56 -19.22
N GLY A 323 1.42 5.39 -18.35
CA GLY A 323 2.06 4.11 -18.09
C GLY A 323 1.63 3.55 -16.74
N PRO A 324 0.66 2.61 -16.66
CA PRO A 324 0.26 1.97 -15.40
C PRO A 324 1.36 1.11 -14.77
N HIS A 325 2.43 0.81 -15.52
CA HIS A 325 3.60 0.06 -15.06
C HIS A 325 4.91 0.86 -15.25
N ALA A 326 4.80 2.18 -15.42
CA ALA A 326 5.98 3.03 -15.51
C ALA A 326 6.78 2.96 -14.19
N ASN A 327 8.10 3.00 -14.29
CA ASN A 327 8.99 2.96 -13.14
C ASN A 327 10.19 3.89 -13.35
N THR A 328 10.98 4.08 -12.29
CA THR A 328 12.10 5.04 -12.24
C THR A 328 13.48 4.39 -12.43
N HIS A 329 13.53 3.09 -12.73
CA HIS A 329 14.77 2.30 -12.79
C HIS A 329 15.15 1.86 -14.22
N ASP A 330 14.23 2.01 -15.17
CA ASP A 330 14.39 1.62 -16.57
C ASP A 330 14.43 2.86 -17.48
N PHE A 331 15.64 3.28 -17.84
CA PHE A 331 15.86 4.45 -18.70
C PHE A 331 15.44 4.18 -20.15
N GLU A 332 15.61 2.96 -20.66
CA GLU A 332 15.29 2.62 -22.05
C GLU A 332 13.79 2.73 -22.30
N LYS A 333 12.97 2.27 -21.33
CA LYS A 333 11.51 2.26 -21.46
C LYS A 333 10.85 3.52 -20.91
N TYR A 334 11.40 4.14 -19.87
CA TYR A 334 10.81 5.28 -19.16
C TYR A 334 11.82 6.41 -18.89
N PRO A 335 12.45 6.99 -19.93
CA PRO A 335 13.52 7.98 -19.76
C PRO A 335 13.07 9.21 -18.96
N GLN A 336 11.84 9.70 -19.20
CA GLN A 336 11.26 10.86 -18.51
C GLN A 336 11.16 10.62 -16.99
N MET A 337 10.68 9.44 -16.58
CA MET A 337 10.53 9.07 -15.17
C MET A 337 11.87 8.88 -14.50
N TRP A 338 12.81 8.23 -15.19
CA TRP A 338 14.16 8.03 -14.69
C TRP A 338 14.86 9.37 -14.44
N ILE A 339 14.84 10.28 -15.41
CA ILE A 339 15.48 11.61 -15.28
C ILE A 339 14.87 12.39 -14.13
N ALA A 340 13.53 12.47 -14.09
CA ALA A 340 12.82 13.17 -13.02
C ALA A 340 13.17 12.59 -11.64
N SER A 341 13.18 11.26 -11.50
CA SER A 341 13.52 10.61 -10.24
C SER A 341 14.96 10.86 -9.82
N LYS A 342 15.95 10.72 -10.71
CA LYS A 342 17.35 10.99 -10.36
C LYS A 342 17.59 12.44 -9.96
N PHE A 343 16.93 13.37 -10.66
CA PHE A 343 16.96 14.78 -10.29
C PHE A 343 16.37 15.02 -8.90
N MET A 344 15.16 14.52 -8.63
CA MET A 344 14.50 14.70 -7.32
C MET A 344 15.31 14.06 -6.20
N VAL A 345 15.79 12.82 -6.36
CA VAL A 345 16.62 12.15 -5.35
C VAL A 345 17.91 12.93 -5.07
N ALA A 346 18.59 13.43 -6.11
CA ALA A 346 19.78 14.25 -5.92
C ALA A 346 19.48 15.56 -5.17
N LEU A 347 18.36 16.21 -5.51
CA LEU A 347 17.88 17.41 -4.83
C LEU A 347 17.61 17.11 -3.34
N LEU A 348 16.86 16.05 -3.03
CA LEU A 348 16.53 15.65 -1.66
C LEU A 348 17.79 15.37 -0.84
N ILE A 349 18.73 14.57 -1.38
CA ILE A 349 19.99 14.26 -0.71
C ILE A 349 20.77 15.55 -0.42
N PHE A 350 20.89 16.43 -1.40
CA PHE A 350 21.61 17.69 -1.23
C PHE A 350 20.96 18.58 -0.15
N VAL A 351 19.65 18.80 -0.24
CA VAL A 351 18.92 19.66 0.70
C VAL A 351 19.03 19.10 2.12
N PHE A 352 18.72 17.82 2.35
CA PHE A 352 18.77 17.26 3.70
C PHE A 352 20.20 17.18 4.24
N ALA A 353 21.18 16.77 3.44
CA ALA A 353 22.58 16.75 3.88
C ALA A 353 23.05 18.15 4.30
N PHE A 354 22.74 19.18 3.52
CA PHE A 354 23.11 20.55 3.83
C PHE A 354 22.43 21.03 5.12
N PHE A 355 21.11 20.95 5.22
CA PHE A 355 20.38 21.54 6.34
C PHE A 355 20.51 20.74 7.65
N TRP A 356 20.58 19.41 7.60
CA TRP A 356 20.83 18.63 8.82
C TRP A 356 22.26 18.77 9.32
N ALA A 357 23.25 18.85 8.42
CA ALA A 357 24.62 19.15 8.82
C ALA A 357 24.70 20.56 9.44
N HIS A 358 24.02 21.54 8.83
CA HIS A 358 23.92 22.89 9.35
C HIS A 358 23.32 22.94 10.77
N SER A 359 22.16 22.31 10.98
CA SER A 359 21.51 22.23 12.30
C SER A 359 22.36 21.47 13.33
N GLY A 360 23.01 20.37 12.92
CA GLY A 360 23.89 19.59 13.79
C GLY A 360 25.14 20.36 14.21
N LEU A 361 25.77 21.08 13.28
CA LEU A 361 26.91 21.95 13.55
C LEU A 361 26.53 23.12 14.47
N TRP A 362 25.32 23.68 14.29
CA TRP A 362 24.79 24.68 15.19
C TRP A 362 24.67 24.15 16.61
N TYR A 363 24.00 23.00 16.79
CA TYR A 363 23.83 22.37 18.10
C TYR A 363 25.18 22.09 18.77
N TYR A 364 26.11 21.50 18.02
CA TYR A 364 27.47 21.23 18.48
C TYR A 364 28.17 22.50 18.97
N ARG A 365 28.12 23.58 18.17
CA ARG A 365 28.82 24.81 18.51
C ARG A 365 28.22 25.52 19.72
N GLU A 366 26.90 25.60 19.82
CA GLU A 366 26.27 26.21 21.01
C GLU A 366 26.52 25.39 22.27
N TRP A 367 26.50 24.07 22.17
CA TRP A 367 26.86 23.21 23.29
C TRP A 367 28.31 23.48 23.75
N GLN A 368 29.26 23.61 22.82
CA GLN A 368 30.64 23.99 23.15
C GLN A 368 30.75 25.36 23.80
N ASP A 369 30.10 26.38 23.23
CA ASP A 369 30.17 27.76 23.75
C ASP A 369 29.52 27.85 25.15
N ARG A 370 28.47 27.06 25.43
CA ARG A 370 27.87 26.91 26.77
C ARG A 370 28.80 26.21 27.74
N LYS A 371 29.42 25.09 27.34
CA LYS A 371 30.40 24.36 28.15
C LYS A 371 31.61 25.24 28.49
N ALA A 372 32.01 26.11 27.58
CA ALA A 372 33.10 27.06 27.76
C ALA A 372 32.69 28.34 28.53
N GLY A 373 31.43 28.48 28.95
CA GLY A 373 30.94 29.63 29.71
C GLY A 373 31.00 30.95 28.95
N LYS A 374 31.01 30.94 27.61
CA LYS A 374 31.15 32.17 26.83
C LYS A 374 29.91 33.05 27.01
N PRO A 375 30.07 34.31 27.46
CA PRO A 375 28.94 35.22 27.58
C PRO A 375 28.34 35.50 26.20
N HIS A 376 27.02 35.48 26.10
CA HIS A 376 26.33 35.93 24.89
C HIS A 376 26.60 37.43 24.71
N ALA A 377 26.78 37.86 23.45
CA ALA A 377 27.03 39.27 23.13
C ALA A 377 25.96 40.16 23.79
N ARG A 378 26.39 41.06 24.68
CA ARG A 378 25.53 42.06 25.31
C ARG A 378 25.59 43.32 24.46
N ILE A 379 24.45 43.75 23.91
CA ILE A 379 24.29 45.03 23.23
C ILE A 379 24.05 46.11 24.30
N ASP A 380 24.66 47.27 24.13
CA ASP A 380 24.58 48.38 25.09
C ASP A 380 23.17 48.99 25.14
N THR A 381 22.63 49.13 26.35
CA THR A 381 21.29 49.69 26.63
C THR A 381 21.35 50.94 27.52
N ARG A 382 22.56 51.46 27.78
CA ARG A 382 22.74 52.65 28.64
C ARG A 382 21.97 53.85 28.07
N GLY A 383 21.06 54.40 28.88
CA GLY A 383 20.36 55.65 28.58
C GLY A 383 18.92 55.53 28.07
N MET A 384 18.39 54.32 27.87
CA MET A 384 16.99 54.11 27.45
C MET A 384 16.12 53.67 28.65
N ASN A 385 15.10 54.47 29.03
CA ASN A 385 14.09 54.12 30.03
C ASN A 385 13.11 53.06 29.50
N LEU A 386 13.59 51.84 29.24
CA LEU A 386 12.80 50.71 28.75
C LEU A 386 12.44 49.78 29.91
N ASP A 387 11.14 49.54 30.13
CA ASP A 387 10.69 48.47 31.04
C ASP A 387 10.72 47.14 30.29
N GLU A 388 11.89 46.48 30.32
CA GLU A 388 12.15 45.24 29.59
C GLU A 388 11.22 44.08 29.97
N ASN A 389 10.54 44.17 31.12
CA ASN A 389 9.61 43.14 31.60
C ASN A 389 8.16 43.40 31.17
N ARG A 390 7.81 44.63 30.76
CA ARG A 390 6.45 45.02 30.36
C ARG A 390 6.30 45.36 28.88
N GLN A 391 7.38 45.74 28.20
CA GLN A 391 7.36 46.19 26.82
C GLN A 391 7.92 45.13 25.85
N HIS A 392 7.15 44.84 24.81
CA HIS A 392 7.52 43.93 23.73
C HIS A 392 7.61 44.68 22.40
N PHE A 393 8.38 44.16 21.45
CA PHE A 393 8.40 44.59 20.06
C PHE A 393 7.30 43.87 19.27
N ARG A 394 6.44 44.61 18.57
CA ARG A 394 5.42 44.04 17.68
C ARG A 394 6.07 43.56 16.38
N ARG A 395 6.27 42.25 16.28
CA ARG A 395 6.89 41.58 15.13
C ARG A 395 5.88 41.25 14.02
N PHE A 396 4.70 40.75 14.37
CA PHE A 396 3.69 40.30 13.40
C PHE A 396 2.32 40.89 13.65
N HIS A 397 1.72 41.42 12.58
CA HIS A 397 0.32 41.84 12.56
C HIS A 397 -0.63 40.64 12.64
N TRP A 398 -1.84 40.81 13.18
CA TRP A 398 -2.79 39.72 13.45
C TRP A 398 -3.18 38.92 12.19
N GLY A 399 -3.28 39.58 11.03
CA GLY A 399 -3.60 38.91 9.77
C GLY A 399 -2.56 37.86 9.37
N TRP A 400 -1.28 38.13 9.60
CA TRP A 400 -0.20 37.16 9.33
C TRP A 400 -0.22 35.99 10.30
N ARG A 401 -0.62 36.23 11.55
CA ARG A 401 -0.76 35.20 12.59
C ARG A 401 -1.87 34.22 12.24
N LEU A 402 -3.02 34.75 11.84
CA LEU A 402 -4.13 33.92 11.37
C LEU A 402 -3.75 33.18 10.09
N GLY A 403 -3.17 33.86 9.11
CA GLY A 403 -2.71 33.25 7.86
C GLY A 403 -1.76 32.10 8.11
N HIS A 404 -0.76 32.29 8.98
CA HIS A 404 0.17 31.23 9.38
C HIS A 404 -0.54 30.05 10.07
N LEU A 405 -1.42 30.31 11.04
CA LEU A 405 -2.13 29.24 11.75
C LEU A 405 -2.98 28.40 10.80
N VAL A 406 -3.78 29.04 9.93
CA VAL A 406 -4.58 28.32 8.94
C VAL A 406 -3.66 27.56 7.98
N PHE A 407 -2.59 28.18 7.50
CA PHE A 407 -1.60 27.55 6.61
C PHE A 407 -0.95 26.31 7.24
N ALA A 408 -0.57 26.38 8.52
CA ALA A 408 0.00 25.24 9.25
C ALA A 408 -1.01 24.08 9.37
N LEU A 409 -2.26 24.37 9.73
CA LEU A 409 -3.31 23.36 9.85
C LEU A 409 -3.59 22.68 8.52
N VAL A 410 -3.80 23.44 7.43
CA VAL A 410 -4.05 22.85 6.12
C VAL A 410 -2.84 22.06 5.61
N THR A 411 -1.61 22.54 5.86
CA THR A 411 -0.38 21.82 5.48
C THR A 411 -0.27 20.49 6.21
N MET A 412 -0.50 20.45 7.52
CA MET A 412 -0.50 19.21 8.28
C MET A 412 -1.57 18.22 7.80
N THR A 413 -2.77 18.72 7.45
CA THR A 413 -3.81 17.88 6.84
C THR A 413 -3.43 17.38 5.44
N LEU A 414 -2.79 18.21 4.62
CA LEU A 414 -2.27 17.81 3.30
C LEU A 414 -1.21 16.73 3.43
N VAL A 415 -0.28 16.87 4.39
CA VAL A 415 0.73 15.84 4.68
C VAL A 415 0.04 14.54 5.11
N LEU A 416 -0.88 14.57 6.08
CA LEU A 416 -1.59 13.37 6.53
C LEU A 416 -2.32 12.68 5.39
N THR A 417 -3.13 13.42 4.63
CA THR A 417 -3.95 12.86 3.55
C THR A 417 -3.11 12.38 2.36
N GLY A 418 -2.08 13.14 1.97
CA GLY A 418 -1.18 12.79 0.87
C GLY A 418 -0.32 11.57 1.20
N THR A 419 0.26 11.52 2.41
CA THR A 419 1.10 10.38 2.83
C THR A 419 0.31 9.11 3.06
N THR A 420 -0.96 9.21 3.48
CA THR A 420 -1.88 8.06 3.55
C THR A 420 -2.07 7.41 2.17
N ALA A 421 -2.12 8.20 1.10
CA ALA A 421 -2.21 7.69 -0.26
C ALA A 421 -0.85 7.20 -0.79
N LEU A 422 0.22 7.98 -0.55
CA LEU A 422 1.57 7.68 -1.03
C LEU A 422 2.12 6.37 -0.44
N TYR A 423 1.89 6.14 0.86
CA TYR A 423 2.38 4.97 1.60
C TYR A 423 1.26 3.97 1.91
N ALA A 424 0.43 3.66 0.91
CA ALA A 424 -0.76 2.83 1.07
C ALA A 424 -0.48 1.40 1.58
N GLU A 425 0.75 0.91 1.41
CA GLU A 425 1.25 -0.36 1.93
C GLU A 425 1.56 -0.35 3.43
N SER A 426 1.72 0.83 4.03
CA SER A 426 2.01 0.97 5.45
C SER A 426 0.84 0.52 6.31
N ALA A 427 1.11 -0.14 7.44
CA ALA A 427 0.06 -0.64 8.34
C ALA A 427 -0.89 0.45 8.88
N TRP A 428 -0.42 1.70 8.98
CA TRP A 428 -1.21 2.83 9.48
C TRP A 428 -2.10 3.46 8.41
N ALA A 429 -1.76 3.37 7.12
CA ALA A 429 -2.46 4.07 6.06
C ALA A 429 -3.92 3.60 5.87
N PRO A 430 -4.23 2.28 5.84
CA PRO A 430 -5.62 1.82 5.80
C PRO A 430 -6.44 2.26 7.01
N VAL A 431 -5.83 2.38 8.19
CA VAL A 431 -6.50 2.85 9.41
C VAL A 431 -6.90 4.30 9.28
N VAL A 432 -5.98 5.16 8.83
CA VAL A 432 -6.25 6.59 8.59
C VAL A 432 -7.28 6.76 7.48
N ALA A 433 -7.13 6.04 6.36
CA ALA A 433 -8.08 6.09 5.25
C ALA A 433 -9.48 5.72 5.72
N LYS A 434 -9.64 4.64 6.50
CA LYS A 434 -10.93 4.24 7.06
C LYS A 434 -11.50 5.29 8.03
N ALA A 435 -10.68 5.85 8.91
CA ALA A 435 -11.10 6.87 9.87
C ALA A 435 -11.61 8.15 9.18
N LEU A 436 -11.01 8.51 8.04
CA LEU A 436 -11.40 9.69 7.26
C LEU A 436 -12.51 9.39 6.23
N GLY A 437 -13.11 8.19 6.20
CA GLY A 437 -14.23 7.85 5.31
C GLY A 437 -13.85 7.24 3.96
N GLY A 438 -12.62 6.76 3.83
CA GLY A 438 -12.08 6.05 2.66
C GLY A 438 -11.44 6.97 1.61
N PRO A 439 -10.84 6.40 0.54
CA PRO A 439 -10.01 7.15 -0.42
C PRO A 439 -10.72 8.29 -1.15
N LYS A 440 -12.04 8.16 -1.39
CA LYS A 440 -12.86 9.24 -1.99
C LYS A 440 -12.93 10.47 -1.08
N MET A 441 -13.20 10.26 0.21
CA MET A 441 -13.26 11.35 1.19
C MET A 441 -11.86 11.90 1.48
N LEU A 442 -10.86 11.02 1.60
CA LEU A 442 -9.45 11.39 1.71
C LEU A 442 -9.04 12.37 0.60
N GLY A 443 -9.35 12.05 -0.65
CA GLY A 443 -9.07 12.92 -1.80
C GLY A 443 -9.91 14.20 -1.84
N LEU A 444 -11.12 14.21 -1.27
CA LEU A 444 -11.91 15.43 -1.12
C LEU A 444 -11.28 16.38 -0.09
N ILE A 445 -10.96 15.87 1.10
CA ILE A 445 -10.28 16.63 2.17
C ILE A 445 -8.98 17.22 1.62
N HIS A 446 -8.16 16.41 0.95
CA HIS A 446 -6.90 16.86 0.36
C HIS A 446 -7.11 18.04 -0.60
N ARG A 447 -8.07 17.95 -1.53
CA ARG A 447 -8.34 19.02 -2.51
C ARG A 447 -8.89 20.30 -1.89
N VAL A 448 -9.74 20.18 -0.86
CA VAL A 448 -10.25 21.35 -0.12
C VAL A 448 -9.11 22.05 0.62
N CYS A 449 -8.27 21.31 1.33
CA CYS A 449 -7.08 21.87 1.99
C CYS A 449 -6.09 22.46 0.99
N ALA A 450 -5.91 21.84 -0.19
CA ALA A 450 -5.05 22.36 -1.25
C ALA A 450 -5.59 23.68 -1.82
N ALA A 451 -6.90 23.80 -2.02
CA ALA A 451 -7.52 25.05 -2.46
C ALA A 451 -7.34 26.18 -1.45
N LEU A 452 -7.48 25.89 -0.15
CA LEU A 452 -7.19 26.86 0.92
C LEU A 452 -5.71 27.24 0.95
N PHE A 453 -4.81 26.27 0.83
CA PHE A 453 -3.37 26.47 0.80
C PHE A 453 -2.94 27.39 -0.37
N VAL A 454 -3.41 27.09 -1.59
CA VAL A 454 -3.16 27.93 -2.78
C VAL A 454 -3.83 29.30 -2.61
N GLY A 455 -5.04 29.36 -2.06
CA GLY A 455 -5.74 30.62 -1.79
C GLY A 455 -4.96 31.55 -0.86
N ILE A 456 -4.43 31.03 0.26
CA ILE A 456 -3.58 31.78 1.19
C ILE A 456 -2.33 32.30 0.47
N PHE A 457 -1.68 31.45 -0.33
CA PHE A 457 -0.52 31.85 -1.12
C PHE A 457 -0.83 32.97 -2.11
N LEU A 458 -1.94 32.87 -2.86
CA LEU A 458 -2.35 33.90 -3.82
C LEU A 458 -2.69 35.23 -3.12
N ILE A 459 -3.41 35.19 -1.99
CA ILE A 459 -3.72 36.37 -1.19
C ILE A 459 -2.43 37.04 -0.70
N HIS A 460 -1.50 36.25 -0.16
CA HIS A 460 -0.19 36.73 0.27
C HIS A 460 0.61 37.35 -0.88
N PHE A 461 0.67 36.66 -2.03
CA PHE A 461 1.38 37.14 -3.22
C PHE A 461 0.81 38.47 -3.71
N VAL A 462 -0.52 38.56 -3.88
CA VAL A 462 -1.20 39.79 -4.31
C VAL A 462 -0.94 40.93 -3.33
N TYR A 463 -1.05 40.67 -2.02
CA TYR A 463 -0.78 41.66 -0.99
C TYR A 463 0.66 42.20 -1.07
N VAL A 464 1.64 41.30 -1.16
CA VAL A 464 3.06 41.69 -1.25
C VAL A 464 3.32 42.46 -2.53
N MET A 465 2.82 41.99 -3.68
CA MET A 465 2.98 42.69 -4.96
C MET A 465 2.35 44.08 -4.94
N GLN A 466 1.13 44.22 -4.43
CA GLN A 466 0.48 45.53 -4.29
C GLN A 466 1.28 46.48 -3.41
N LYS A 467 1.83 45.98 -2.30
CA LYS A 467 2.66 46.78 -1.40
C LYS A 467 3.95 47.23 -2.08
N LEU A 468 4.66 46.32 -2.76
CA LEU A 468 5.90 46.63 -3.48
C LEU A 468 5.68 47.59 -4.65
N LEU A 469 4.56 47.48 -5.37
CA LEU A 469 4.24 48.39 -6.47
C LEU A 469 3.84 49.80 -6.00
N ARG A 470 3.30 49.92 -4.78
CA ARG A 470 2.93 51.21 -4.18
C ARG A 470 4.10 51.90 -3.48
N ASP A 471 4.99 51.13 -2.86
CA ASP A 471 6.14 51.65 -2.13
C ASP A 471 7.32 51.93 -3.08
N ARG A 472 7.40 53.18 -3.57
CA ARG A 472 8.46 53.62 -4.50
C ARG A 472 9.84 53.75 -3.84
N SER A 473 9.92 53.78 -2.51
CA SER A 473 11.19 53.83 -1.78
C SER A 473 11.67 52.45 -1.31
N PHE A 474 10.95 51.38 -1.67
CA PHE A 474 11.33 50.02 -1.30
C PHE A 474 12.68 49.62 -1.89
N ARG A 475 13.61 49.21 -1.01
CA ARG A 475 14.93 48.73 -1.39
C ARG A 475 14.90 47.22 -1.60
N TRP A 476 14.91 46.79 -2.86
CA TRP A 476 14.84 45.37 -3.26
C TRP A 476 15.90 44.47 -2.61
N PHE A 477 17.11 44.97 -2.36
CA PHE A 477 18.18 44.25 -1.67
C PHE A 477 18.50 44.85 -0.29
N GLY A 478 17.55 45.61 0.27
CA GLY A 478 17.66 46.24 1.59
C GLY A 478 17.34 45.28 2.75
N PRO A 479 17.47 45.77 4.00
CA PRO A 479 17.28 44.96 5.20
C PRO A 479 15.83 44.50 5.43
N ASP A 480 14.85 45.22 4.88
CA ASP A 480 13.43 44.86 4.97
C ASP A 480 12.95 43.91 3.86
N SER A 481 13.83 43.58 2.91
CA SER A 481 13.52 42.68 1.81
C SER A 481 13.69 41.22 2.20
N LEU A 482 12.77 40.39 1.72
CA LEU A 482 12.85 38.93 1.79
C LEU A 482 13.68 38.33 0.65
N ILE A 483 14.15 39.15 -0.31
CA ILE A 483 15.01 38.69 -1.41
C ILE A 483 16.42 38.44 -0.87
N PRO A 484 17.01 37.25 -1.10
CA PRO A 484 18.39 36.98 -0.75
C PRO A 484 19.36 37.97 -1.43
N ASN A 485 20.36 38.43 -0.69
CA ASN A 485 21.40 39.34 -1.17
C ASN A 485 22.80 38.87 -0.74
N TRP A 486 23.84 39.61 -1.12
CA TRP A 486 25.23 39.25 -0.81
C TRP A 486 25.55 39.22 0.69
N LYS A 487 24.85 40.00 1.52
CA LYS A 487 24.99 39.92 2.99
C LYS A 487 24.48 38.57 3.50
N ASP A 488 23.40 38.02 2.96
CA ASP A 488 22.89 36.71 3.37
C ASP A 488 23.92 35.60 3.10
N PHE A 489 24.62 35.66 1.96
CA PHE A 489 25.73 34.74 1.67
C PHE A 489 26.91 34.95 2.63
N ALA A 490 27.28 36.20 2.91
CA ALA A 490 28.33 36.52 3.87
C ALA A 490 27.98 36.05 5.30
N ASP A 491 26.72 36.19 5.72
CA ASP A 491 26.20 35.72 7.00
C ASP A 491 26.16 34.19 7.05
N CYS A 492 25.77 33.52 5.96
CA CYS A 492 25.81 32.06 5.86
C CYS A 492 27.26 31.54 6.00
N TRP A 493 28.20 32.12 5.24
CA TRP A 493 29.62 31.79 5.34
C TRP A 493 30.20 32.12 6.72
N GLY A 494 29.79 33.23 7.31
CA GLY A 494 30.13 33.63 8.68
C GLY A 494 29.61 32.62 9.71
N MET A 495 28.41 32.06 9.52
CA MET A 495 27.88 30.98 10.35
C MET A 495 28.73 29.72 10.26
N PHE A 496 29.15 29.31 9.06
CA PHE A 496 30.07 28.17 8.91
C PHE A 496 31.42 28.42 9.58
N LYS A 497 31.98 29.63 9.47
CA LYS A 497 33.18 30.02 10.23
C LYS A 497 32.97 29.93 11.74
N TRP A 498 31.81 30.38 12.23
CA TRP A 498 31.46 30.29 13.64
C TRP A 498 31.30 28.84 14.11
N PHE A 499 30.65 27.98 13.31
CA PHE A 499 30.52 26.54 13.61
C PHE A 499 31.88 25.87 13.85
N VAL A 500 32.89 26.18 13.02
CA VAL A 500 34.26 25.64 13.18
C VAL A 500 35.14 26.49 14.12
N GLY A 501 34.56 27.47 14.82
CA GLY A 501 35.26 28.31 15.79
C GLY A 501 36.26 29.32 15.22
N ARG A 502 36.21 29.58 13.91
CA ARG A 502 37.11 30.51 13.18
C ARG A 502 36.53 31.92 13.02
N GLY A 503 35.44 32.25 13.71
CA GLY A 503 34.84 33.59 13.69
C GLY A 503 33.71 33.76 14.71
N PRO A 504 33.25 35.00 14.94
CA PRO A 504 32.08 35.28 15.78
C PRO A 504 30.78 34.89 15.06
N LYS A 505 29.70 34.68 15.83
CA LYS A 505 28.34 34.48 15.27
C LYS A 505 27.93 35.77 14.52
N PRO A 506 27.47 35.68 13.26
CA PRO A 506 27.02 36.83 12.49
C PRO A 506 25.89 37.60 13.16
N LEU A 507 25.85 38.91 12.90
CA LEU A 507 24.79 39.78 13.39
C LEU A 507 23.68 39.87 12.33
N PHE A 508 22.55 39.25 12.66
CA PHE A 508 21.40 39.20 11.76
C PHE A 508 20.59 40.50 11.80
N ASP A 509 20.07 40.86 10.63
CA ASP A 509 19.13 41.95 10.44
C ASP A 509 17.68 41.44 10.64
N ARG A 510 16.67 42.16 10.14
CA ARG A 510 15.25 41.88 10.32
C ARG A 510 14.88 40.47 9.89
N TRP A 511 15.51 40.00 8.82
CA TRP A 511 15.42 38.63 8.33
C TRP A 511 16.82 38.02 8.27
N ALA A 512 17.01 36.92 8.98
CA ALA A 512 18.21 36.10 8.84
C ALA A 512 18.17 35.30 7.53
N TYR A 513 19.34 34.89 7.01
CA TYR A 513 19.41 34.16 5.74
C TYR A 513 18.60 32.86 5.75
N PHE A 514 18.52 32.16 6.90
CA PHE A 514 17.74 30.93 7.02
C PHE A 514 16.22 31.21 7.07
N GLU A 515 15.79 32.35 7.61
CA GLU A 515 14.37 32.75 7.56
C GLU A 515 13.95 33.12 6.12
N LYS A 516 14.85 33.78 5.37
CA LYS A 516 14.64 34.04 3.94
C LYS A 516 14.61 32.75 3.14
N PHE A 517 15.51 31.81 3.46
CA PHE A 517 15.51 30.50 2.82
C PHE A 517 14.20 29.76 3.10
N ASP A 518 13.75 29.66 4.36
CA ASP A 518 12.46 29.04 4.72
C ASP A 518 11.31 29.67 3.92
N TYR A 519 11.28 31.00 3.80
CA TYR A 519 10.25 31.71 3.02
C TYR A 519 10.27 31.33 1.53
N TRP A 520 11.44 31.34 0.89
CA TRP A 520 11.57 31.02 -0.53
C TRP A 520 11.44 29.53 -0.85
N ALA A 521 11.88 28.66 0.06
CA ALA A 521 11.70 27.21 -0.05
C ALA A 521 10.22 26.87 -0.14
N VAL A 522 9.39 27.44 0.74
CA VAL A 522 7.93 27.29 0.65
C VAL A 522 7.38 27.92 -0.64
N PHE A 523 7.86 29.10 -1.03
CA PHE A 523 7.39 29.76 -2.26
C PHE A 523 7.64 28.91 -3.51
N TRP A 524 8.80 28.27 -3.59
CA TRP A 524 9.17 27.37 -4.67
C TRP A 524 8.36 26.06 -4.60
N GLY A 525 8.29 25.45 -3.42
CA GLY A 525 7.55 24.21 -3.21
C GLY A 525 6.06 24.35 -3.50
N VAL A 526 5.41 25.45 -3.11
CA VAL A 526 4.01 25.76 -3.43
C VAL A 526 3.77 25.77 -4.94
N ASN A 527 4.71 26.30 -5.73
CA ASN A 527 4.57 26.29 -7.18
C ASN A 527 4.65 24.88 -7.74
N ILE A 528 5.63 24.07 -7.31
CA ILE A 528 5.77 22.70 -7.82
C ILE A 528 4.60 21.82 -7.41
N ILE A 529 4.28 21.77 -6.11
CA ILE A 529 3.19 20.94 -5.59
C ILE A 529 1.82 21.48 -6.03
N GLY A 530 1.68 22.80 -6.17
CA GLY A 530 0.47 23.46 -6.63
C GLY A 530 0.16 23.17 -8.10
N TRP A 531 1.13 23.36 -9.00
CA TRP A 531 0.92 23.07 -10.43
C TRP A 531 0.75 21.57 -10.69
N SER A 532 1.61 20.73 -10.13
CA SER A 532 1.46 19.27 -10.25
C SER A 532 0.14 18.78 -9.63
N GLY A 533 -0.24 19.35 -8.48
CA GLY A 533 -1.51 19.05 -7.81
C GLY A 533 -2.73 19.45 -8.63
N LEU A 534 -2.73 20.64 -9.25
CA LEU A 534 -3.80 21.07 -10.15
C LEU A 534 -3.92 20.14 -11.36
N MET A 535 -2.79 19.75 -11.95
CA MET A 535 -2.77 18.82 -13.08
C MET A 535 -3.41 17.47 -12.73
N LEU A 536 -3.12 16.96 -11.52
CA LEU A 536 -3.63 15.70 -10.99
C LEU A 536 -5.08 15.80 -10.49
N ALA A 537 -5.50 16.95 -9.98
CA ALA A 537 -6.86 17.20 -9.51
C ALA A 537 -7.87 17.32 -10.66
N PHE A 538 -7.40 17.79 -11.83
CA PHE A 538 -8.21 17.96 -13.04
C PHE A 538 -7.63 17.16 -14.21
N PRO A 539 -7.52 15.81 -14.10
CA PRO A 539 -6.79 15.02 -15.08
C PRO A 539 -7.46 15.03 -16.46
N HIS A 540 -8.79 15.19 -16.52
CA HIS A 540 -9.55 15.30 -17.77
C HIS A 540 -9.23 16.60 -18.55
N VAL A 541 -9.00 17.71 -17.83
CA VAL A 541 -8.55 18.98 -18.44
C VAL A 541 -7.11 18.83 -18.91
N THR A 542 -6.23 18.33 -18.05
CA THR A 542 -4.81 18.15 -18.34
C THR A 542 -4.60 17.23 -19.55
N ALA A 543 -5.28 16.08 -19.60
CA ALA A 543 -5.16 15.10 -20.67
C ALA A 543 -5.72 15.58 -22.02
N LYS A 544 -6.44 16.70 -22.06
CA LYS A 544 -6.84 17.34 -23.33
C LYS A 544 -5.66 17.98 -24.04
N TYR A 545 -4.67 18.45 -23.29
CA TYR A 545 -3.54 19.23 -23.81
C TYR A 545 -2.20 18.50 -23.67
N LEU A 546 -2.06 17.62 -22.69
CA LEU A 546 -0.81 16.96 -22.36
C LEU A 546 -0.91 15.42 -22.47
N PRO A 547 0.18 14.76 -22.86
CA PRO A 547 0.24 13.31 -22.96
C PRO A 547 0.28 12.67 -21.56
N GLY A 548 -0.24 11.45 -21.45
CA GLY A 548 -0.48 10.78 -20.19
C GLY A 548 0.78 10.42 -19.39
N TRP A 549 1.96 10.37 -20.01
CA TRP A 549 3.21 10.16 -19.28
C TRP A 549 3.52 11.34 -18.35
N VAL A 550 2.96 12.53 -18.63
CA VAL A 550 3.06 13.70 -17.76
C VAL A 550 2.39 13.45 -16.41
N PHE A 551 1.35 12.62 -16.33
CA PHE A 551 0.77 12.24 -15.03
C PHE A 551 1.71 11.34 -14.25
N ASN A 552 2.46 10.45 -14.90
CA ASN A 552 3.47 9.64 -14.21
C ASN A 552 4.55 10.53 -13.58
N VAL A 553 5.10 11.49 -14.34
CA VAL A 553 6.11 12.43 -13.85
C VAL A 553 5.52 13.39 -12.82
N GLY A 554 4.31 13.90 -13.05
CA GLY A 554 3.60 14.80 -12.15
C GLY A 554 3.35 14.17 -10.79
N THR A 555 2.88 12.91 -10.74
CA THR A 555 2.71 12.18 -9.47
C THR A 555 4.03 11.97 -8.75
N LEU A 556 5.11 11.64 -9.47
CA LEU A 556 6.45 11.50 -8.89
C LEU A 556 6.92 12.82 -8.26
N ILE A 557 6.95 13.91 -9.03
CA ILE A 557 7.40 15.22 -8.55
C ILE A 557 6.53 15.71 -7.40
N HIS A 558 5.21 15.55 -7.49
CA HIS A 558 4.29 15.94 -6.43
C HIS A 558 4.57 15.17 -5.13
N GLY A 559 4.78 13.85 -5.20
CA GLY A 559 5.10 13.00 -4.06
C GLY A 559 6.46 13.34 -3.43
N GLU A 560 7.50 13.49 -4.25
CA GLU A 560 8.86 13.81 -3.79
C GLU A 560 8.93 15.22 -3.18
N GLU A 561 8.26 16.21 -3.78
CA GLU A 561 8.18 17.56 -3.22
C GLU A 561 7.36 17.58 -1.92
N ALA A 562 6.28 16.81 -1.84
CA ALA A 562 5.50 16.68 -0.61
C ALA A 562 6.33 16.04 0.52
N PHE A 563 7.14 15.03 0.20
CA PHE A 563 8.08 14.42 1.14
C PHE A 563 9.15 15.42 1.59
N LEU A 564 9.78 16.13 0.64
CA LEU A 564 10.74 17.19 0.91
C LEU A 564 10.15 18.24 1.85
N ALA A 565 8.96 18.75 1.53
CA ALA A 565 8.26 19.75 2.33
C ALA A 565 7.92 19.23 3.73
N ALA A 566 7.37 18.01 3.87
CA ALA A 566 7.02 17.45 5.17
C ALA A 566 8.23 17.28 6.08
N VAL A 567 9.31 16.66 5.57
CA VAL A 567 10.53 16.43 6.35
C VAL A 567 11.23 17.75 6.66
N PHE A 568 11.34 18.67 5.69
CA PHE A 568 11.96 19.98 5.91
C PHE A 568 11.18 20.80 6.96
N LEU A 569 9.84 20.84 6.88
CA LEU A 569 9.02 21.61 7.82
C LEU A 569 9.11 21.04 9.24
N PHE A 570 9.02 19.73 9.42
CA PHE A 570 9.00 19.13 10.76
C PHE A 570 10.39 18.89 11.35
N THR A 571 11.46 19.03 10.57
CA THR A 571 12.85 18.93 11.07
C THR A 571 13.54 20.29 11.07
N VAL A 572 13.73 20.92 9.91
CA VAL A 572 14.53 22.14 9.75
C VAL A 572 13.76 23.37 10.21
N HIS A 573 12.51 23.54 9.77
CA HIS A 573 11.72 24.69 10.17
C HIS A 573 11.32 24.65 11.65
N PHE A 574 11.08 23.47 12.23
CA PHE A 574 10.92 23.31 13.68
C PHE A 574 12.25 23.48 14.44
N PHE A 575 13.38 23.14 13.84
CA PHE A 575 14.69 23.35 14.44
C PHE A 575 15.04 24.83 14.54
N ASN A 576 15.04 25.55 13.41
CA ASN A 576 14.86 27.00 13.38
C ASN A 576 13.63 27.31 14.25
N ASN A 577 13.34 28.47 14.80
CA ASN A 577 12.09 28.69 15.58
C ASN A 577 11.95 27.94 16.93
N HIS A 578 11.98 26.60 17.04
CA HIS A 578 11.60 25.90 18.29
C HIS A 578 12.70 25.07 18.96
N PHE A 579 13.53 24.35 18.21
CA PHE A 579 14.54 23.44 18.79
C PHE A 579 15.97 23.96 18.79
N ARG A 580 16.20 25.21 18.38
CA ARG A 580 17.51 25.85 18.58
C ARG A 580 17.83 25.94 20.08
N PRO A 581 19.06 25.65 20.53
CA PRO A 581 19.36 25.61 21.96
C PRO A 581 19.16 26.97 22.66
N ASP A 582 19.29 28.08 21.94
CA ASP A 582 19.01 29.45 22.40
C ASP A 582 17.50 29.74 22.63
N LYS A 583 16.61 28.92 22.07
CA LYS A 583 15.14 29.03 22.16
C LYS A 583 14.49 28.06 23.13
N LEU A 584 15.26 27.23 23.84
CA LEU A 584 14.73 26.29 24.81
C LEU A 584 14.36 26.97 26.14
N PRO A 585 13.27 26.55 26.82
CA PRO A 585 12.35 25.48 26.44
C PRO A 585 11.34 25.88 25.35
N PRO A 586 10.96 24.95 24.43
CA PRO A 586 9.99 25.23 23.38
C PRO A 586 8.57 25.34 23.96
N PRO A 587 7.61 25.94 23.23
CA PRO A 587 7.73 26.49 21.88
C PRO A 587 7.99 28.01 21.87
N ASP A 588 8.65 28.50 20.83
CA ASP A 588 8.61 29.93 20.48
C ASP A 588 7.16 30.29 20.10
N VAL A 589 6.61 31.30 20.80
CA VAL A 589 5.21 31.72 20.64
C VAL A 589 5.05 33.02 19.88
N VAL A 590 6.14 33.63 19.37
CA VAL A 590 6.11 34.96 18.74
C VAL A 590 5.16 34.99 17.54
N MET A 591 5.07 33.90 16.78
CA MET A 591 4.13 33.81 15.66
C MET A 591 2.65 33.78 16.13
N PHE A 592 2.38 33.28 17.32
CA PHE A 592 1.03 33.23 17.88
C PHE A 592 0.70 34.44 18.72
N THR A 593 1.66 35.10 19.37
CA THR A 593 1.44 36.32 20.15
C THR A 593 1.56 37.59 19.30
N GLY A 594 2.37 37.54 18.24
CA GLY A 594 2.72 38.68 17.39
C GLY A 594 3.79 39.59 17.97
N THR A 595 4.27 39.30 19.17
CA THR A 595 5.16 40.19 19.92
C THR A 595 6.33 39.40 20.51
N GLN A 596 7.50 40.03 20.53
CA GLN A 596 8.76 39.46 21.01
C GLN A 596 9.29 40.33 22.15
N SER A 597 9.85 39.73 23.21
CA SER A 597 10.45 40.55 24.28
C SER A 597 11.65 41.34 23.75
N LEU A 598 11.91 42.51 24.33
CA LEU A 598 13.07 43.33 23.91
C LEU A 598 14.40 42.61 24.08
N ARG A 599 14.52 41.76 25.11
CA ARG A 599 15.69 40.91 25.34
C ARG A 599 15.91 39.90 24.20
N GLU A 600 14.86 39.20 23.78
CA GLU A 600 14.94 38.25 22.67
C GLU A 600 15.17 38.96 21.34
N PHE A 601 14.55 40.12 21.12
CA PHE A 601 14.72 40.87 19.88
C PHE A 601 16.18 41.32 19.68
N ARG A 602 16.83 41.82 20.74
CA ARG A 602 18.27 42.15 20.73
C ARG A 602 19.16 40.94 20.47
N HIS A 603 18.76 39.77 20.97
CA HIS A 603 19.55 38.56 20.82
C HIS A 603 19.44 37.98 19.41
N ASP A 604 18.22 37.86 18.88
CA ASP A 604 17.95 37.20 17.61
C ASP A 604 18.26 38.10 16.40
N HIS A 605 17.97 39.41 16.50
CA HIS A 605 18.10 40.38 15.41
C HIS A 605 18.88 41.63 15.84
N PRO A 606 20.14 41.47 16.26
CA PRO A 606 20.95 42.55 16.82
C PRO A 606 21.10 43.75 15.89
N ALA A 607 21.31 43.52 14.58
CA ALA A 607 21.46 44.60 13.61
C ALA A 607 20.14 45.33 13.32
N HIS A 608 19.01 44.61 13.40
CA HIS A 608 17.68 45.23 13.27
C HIS A 608 17.38 46.11 14.48
N TYR A 609 17.63 45.60 15.68
CA TYR A 609 17.44 46.38 16.90
C TYR A 609 18.25 47.69 16.84
N GLN A 610 19.54 47.60 16.51
CA GLN A 610 20.40 48.77 16.43
C GLN A 610 19.89 49.79 15.41
N ARG A 611 19.49 49.35 14.19
CA ARG A 611 18.90 50.25 13.20
C ARG A 611 17.63 50.95 13.71
N MET A 612 16.77 50.24 14.43
CA MET A 612 15.52 50.82 14.97
C MET A 612 15.79 51.83 16.08
N VAL A 613 16.87 51.65 16.86
CA VAL A 613 17.34 52.63 17.85
C VAL A 613 17.92 53.85 17.14
N ASP A 614 18.85 53.64 16.19
CA ASP A 614 19.55 54.73 15.47
C ASP A 614 18.58 55.60 14.66
N SER A 615 17.52 55.00 14.11
CA SER A 615 16.47 55.72 13.36
C SER A 615 15.39 56.36 14.24
N GLY A 616 15.38 56.06 15.55
CA GLY A 616 14.33 56.52 16.47
C GLY A 616 12.96 55.89 16.24
N GLU A 617 12.86 54.83 15.43
CA GLU A 617 11.58 54.20 15.08
C GLU A 617 11.13 53.12 16.07
N LEU A 618 12.01 52.68 16.97
CA LEU A 618 11.71 51.58 17.91
C LEU A 618 10.41 51.81 18.70
N SER A 619 10.18 53.04 19.17
CA SER A 619 9.00 53.42 19.97
C SER A 619 7.66 53.20 19.24
N LYS A 620 7.63 53.32 17.91
CA LYS A 620 6.43 53.09 17.08
C LYS A 620 5.94 51.63 17.11
N TYR A 621 6.81 50.71 17.51
CA TYR A 621 6.54 49.27 17.51
C TYR A 621 6.53 48.65 18.91
N LEU A 622 6.74 49.46 19.96
CA LEU A 622 6.61 49.00 21.34
C LEU A 622 5.13 48.79 21.68
N VAL A 623 4.82 47.62 22.23
CA VAL A 623 3.48 47.23 22.68
C VAL A 623 3.59 46.58 24.06
N GLU A 624 2.48 46.51 24.77
CA GLU A 624 2.44 45.79 26.04
C GLU A 624 2.71 44.29 25.86
N ALA A 625 3.35 43.70 26.86
CA ALA A 625 3.53 42.26 26.94
C ALA A 625 2.19 41.52 26.83
N PRO A 626 2.15 40.36 26.14
CA PRO A 626 0.92 39.59 26.00
C PRO A 626 0.41 39.12 27.36
N SER A 627 -0.92 39.06 27.50
CA SER A 627 -1.54 38.62 28.76
C SER A 627 -1.08 37.20 29.15
N PRO A 628 -1.06 36.86 30.46
CA PRO A 628 -0.69 35.51 30.90
C PRO A 628 -1.54 34.41 30.25
N ALA A 629 -2.84 34.67 30.05
CA ALA A 629 -3.76 33.76 29.38
C ALA A 629 -3.38 33.54 27.91
N MET A 630 -3.11 34.61 27.16
CA MET A 630 -2.70 34.54 25.76
C MET A 630 -1.37 33.81 25.59
N THR A 631 -0.41 34.06 26.50
CA THR A 631 0.88 33.37 26.52
C THR A 631 0.71 31.88 26.77
N ARG A 632 -0.09 31.50 27.78
CA ARG A 632 -0.36 30.09 28.10
C ARG A 632 -1.08 29.38 26.96
N GLY A 633 -2.11 30.00 26.38
CA GLY A 633 -2.85 29.46 25.24
C GLY A 633 -1.95 29.26 24.01
N SER A 634 -1.09 30.23 23.71
CA SER A 634 -0.14 30.13 22.60
C SER A 634 0.88 29.00 22.79
N LYS A 635 1.34 28.77 24.03
CA LYS A 635 2.24 27.65 24.36
C LYS A 635 1.55 26.30 24.18
N ILE A 636 0.31 26.15 24.66
CA ILE A 636 -0.47 24.91 24.48
C ILE A 636 -0.68 24.65 22.98
N LEU A 637 -1.11 25.66 22.23
CA LEU A 637 -1.29 25.55 20.78
C LEU A 637 0.00 25.15 20.08
N GLY A 638 1.12 25.83 20.37
CA GLY A 638 2.42 25.53 19.79
C GLY A 638 2.89 24.11 20.09
N LEU A 639 2.78 23.66 21.35
CA LEU A 639 3.12 22.29 21.74
C LEU A 639 2.27 21.25 21.02
N THR A 640 0.97 21.49 20.90
CA THR A 640 0.06 20.60 20.17
C THR A 640 0.44 20.51 18.69
N LEU A 641 0.69 21.64 18.03
CA LEU A 641 1.10 21.67 16.61
C LEU A 641 2.44 20.97 16.38
N ILE A 642 3.41 21.17 17.28
CA ILE A 642 4.70 20.47 17.22
C ILE A 642 4.50 18.97 17.40
N ALA A 643 3.73 18.55 18.42
CA ALA A 643 3.46 17.13 18.66
C ALA A 643 2.78 16.46 17.46
N VAL A 644 1.77 17.11 16.86
CA VAL A 644 1.13 16.64 15.63
C VAL A 644 2.12 16.56 14.48
N GLY A 645 2.93 17.60 14.26
CA GLY A 645 3.96 17.61 13.20
C GLY A 645 4.99 16.49 13.36
N LEU A 646 5.44 16.22 14.60
CA LEU A 646 6.37 15.12 14.88
C LEU A 646 5.71 13.74 14.71
N ILE A 647 4.44 13.58 15.08
CA ILE A 647 3.68 12.35 14.77
C ILE A 647 3.60 12.14 13.26
N LEU A 648 3.28 13.18 12.49
CA LEU A 648 3.24 13.12 11.03
C LEU A 648 4.61 12.76 10.45
N LEU A 649 5.69 13.33 10.98
CA LEU A 649 7.05 12.98 10.59
C LEU A 649 7.37 11.50 10.84
N VAL A 650 6.93 10.95 11.98
CA VAL A 650 7.08 9.52 12.29
C VAL A 650 6.29 8.67 11.30
N LEU A 651 5.05 9.04 10.96
CA LEU A 651 4.25 8.31 9.96
C LEU A 651 4.91 8.35 8.57
N VAL A 652 5.41 9.52 8.16
CA VAL A 652 6.20 9.69 6.93
C VAL A 652 7.44 8.80 6.94
N GLY A 653 8.18 8.77 8.05
CA GLY A 653 9.37 7.96 8.20
C GLY A 653 9.06 6.46 8.14
N ILE A 654 8.01 5.99 8.84
CA ILE A 654 7.55 4.60 8.76
C ILE A 654 7.19 4.24 7.32
N GLY A 655 6.41 5.09 6.64
CA GLY A 655 6.08 4.92 5.23
C GLY A 655 7.31 4.77 4.34
N PHE A 656 8.23 5.72 4.43
CA PHE A 656 9.45 5.72 3.62
C PHE A 656 10.37 4.51 3.85
N PHE A 657 10.51 4.02 5.09
CA PHE A 657 11.42 2.91 5.41
C PHE A 657 10.77 1.52 5.35
N SER A 658 9.43 1.44 5.29
CA SER A 658 8.71 0.16 5.19
C SER A 658 8.27 -0.21 3.77
N GLY A 659 8.28 0.77 2.86
CA GLY A 659 7.89 0.62 1.45
C GLY A 659 8.91 -0.06 0.55
#